data_AF-A0A831LPR7-F1
#
_entry.id   AF-A0A831LPR7-F1
#
_cell.length_a   1.000
_cell.length_b   1.000
_cell.length_c   1.000
_cell.angle_alpha   90.00
_cell.angle_beta   90.00
_cell.angle_gamma   90.00
#
_symmetry.space_group_name_H-M   'P 1'
#
loop_
_entity.id
_entity.type
_entity.pdbx_description
1 polymer ?
#
loop_
_entity_poly.entity_id
_entity_poly.type
_entity_poly.pdbx_seq_one_letter_code
_entity_poly.pdbx_strand_id
1 'polypeptide(L)'
;MDSVDLSNMAWEIDRTSPAISVITIVKNNEKLLPRAVDSVLSQNFTDFEHIIVNDGSSDGTKFIIDEYAAQDDRILPVHLPRNVGRAMARNAGMSMAKGRYIFFLDSDDYLPSTALLDLYKVAEENNADIVFGRILSFNQETGNWVFKHYTDQIVKMEQHNFRLDDHLDLVEYHHIVGRLFRQEMLERKELKFSKTRKNGEDVLFAFFTAFHARNISMVPGKIVYFYSLGNYLATANEKKLFDARDNVLETIEYSLQFGSDSLRQRMLLKGVKFAGSLERAQKVYNGDEEKIKKYLSTLVPFIEHITDVKLADLPPYFQKFANALKLYDFEKAYHLWTQRIKKTTFRKTIPKDKNPSQELERLKLVNQQLSGQLDALYKSSSWRITAPLRGINEHIRRKIDVHGKIYKTSNRKAVDIKPGLDLGLDLECGGFGKHRSGWDFALNSLKDLHNPEGLYMVSFLEKVFLWGSPKPVIFPRPWIGFTHRPHNIPSWFPEDMRRLFFQNEFFPEALSSCRGIFTLSRYHAKYLSHELPIPVESLIHPTEIPDNIWNPKVLSAQRLKLVQVGWWLRKLHGIFMLPGGDYEKIYLTKRNVEPVDRFFHIEKEYLKRRGLFVESMYDSAIIVDFIPNDVYDNLLSSSIVFLDLYDSSANNAIIESIARTTPILVNPLEPVIEYLGEDYPLYYNSYEEAVEKLHDRSLLLETHEYLKNCDIRSKLSGDYFRSSLLKSEIYTKSQKNFHQQ
;
A
#
# COMPACT_ATOMS: atom_id res chain seq x y z
N MET A 1 -56.86 0.30 -13.86
CA MET A 1 -56.87 -0.55 -15.06
C MET A 1 -55.97 0.17 -16.05
N ASP A 2 -54.70 -0.15 -16.21
CA ASP A 2 -54.05 -1.45 -15.97
C ASP A 2 -52.67 -1.27 -15.32
N SER A 3 -52.40 -2.12 -14.32
CA SER A 3 -51.10 -2.29 -13.70
C SER A 3 -50.16 -2.93 -14.71
N VAL A 4 -49.16 -2.20 -15.18
CA VAL A 4 -48.03 -2.81 -15.90
C VAL A 4 -47.23 -3.60 -14.88
N ASP A 5 -47.33 -4.92 -14.99
CA ASP A 5 -46.57 -5.87 -14.21
C ASP A 5 -45.09 -5.79 -14.61
N LEU A 6 -44.29 -5.15 -13.74
CA LEU A 6 -42.84 -4.99 -13.89
C LEU A 6 -42.05 -6.25 -13.48
N SER A 7 -42.71 -7.34 -13.07
CA SER A 7 -42.04 -8.54 -12.54
C SER A 7 -41.50 -9.49 -13.61
N ASN A 8 -41.80 -9.25 -14.90
CA ASN A 8 -41.42 -10.14 -16.00
C ASN A 8 -40.53 -9.53 -17.10
N MET A 9 -39.95 -8.33 -16.90
CA MET A 9 -38.81 -7.91 -17.72
C MET A 9 -37.52 -8.48 -17.12
N ALA A 10 -37.38 -9.80 -17.20
CA ALA A 10 -36.06 -10.41 -17.24
C ALA A 10 -35.39 -9.88 -18.51
N TRP A 11 -34.57 -8.84 -18.36
CA TRP A 11 -33.75 -8.32 -19.43
C TRP A 11 -32.91 -9.48 -19.96
N GLU A 12 -33.29 -10.01 -21.12
CA GLU A 12 -32.38 -10.83 -21.90
C GLU A 12 -31.11 -10.00 -22.09
N ILE A 13 -30.04 -10.40 -21.41
CA ILE A 13 -28.70 -9.85 -21.65
C ILE A 13 -28.46 -10.11 -23.13
N ASP A 14 -28.51 -9.06 -23.94
CA ASP A 14 -28.12 -9.13 -25.32
C ASP A 14 -26.64 -9.53 -25.35
N ARG A 15 -26.40 -10.83 -25.57
CA ARG A 15 -25.07 -11.46 -25.55
C ARG A 15 -24.20 -11.01 -26.73
N THR A 16 -24.65 -10.02 -27.51
CA THR A 16 -23.91 -9.48 -28.67
C THR A 16 -23.15 -8.19 -28.36
N SER A 17 -23.41 -7.53 -27.22
CA SER A 17 -22.74 -6.30 -26.82
C SER A 17 -21.57 -6.57 -25.87
N PRO A 18 -20.40 -5.93 -26.04
CA PRO A 18 -19.24 -6.17 -25.19
C PRO A 18 -19.55 -5.82 -23.73
N ALA A 19 -18.87 -6.46 -22.78
CA ALA A 19 -19.05 -6.10 -21.38
C ALA A 19 -18.46 -4.71 -21.05
N ILE A 20 -17.31 -4.36 -21.63
CA ILE A 20 -16.62 -3.09 -21.37
C ILE A 20 -16.21 -2.40 -22.67
N SER A 21 -16.49 -1.10 -22.80
CA SER A 21 -15.84 -0.22 -23.77
C SER A 21 -14.69 0.53 -23.10
N VAL A 22 -13.47 0.22 -23.50
CA VAL A 22 -12.29 1.00 -23.12
C VAL A 22 -12.17 2.16 -24.08
N ILE A 23 -12.16 3.40 -23.59
CA ILE A 23 -12.02 4.61 -24.39
C ILE A 23 -10.63 5.20 -24.14
N THR A 24 -9.79 5.19 -25.17
CA THR A 24 -8.49 5.86 -25.15
C THR A 24 -8.50 7.10 -26.02
N ILE A 25 -8.28 8.27 -25.41
CA ILE A 25 -8.09 9.51 -26.17
C ILE A 25 -6.61 9.76 -26.41
N VAL A 26 -6.25 10.21 -27.61
CA VAL A 26 -4.86 10.46 -27.97
C VAL A 26 -4.70 11.68 -28.86
N LYS A 27 -3.66 12.46 -28.59
CA LYS A 27 -3.14 13.49 -29.49
C LYS A 27 -1.63 13.55 -29.44
N ASN A 28 -0.99 13.45 -30.59
CA ASN A 28 0.44 13.61 -30.76
C ASN A 28 1.26 12.79 -29.74
N ASN A 29 0.96 11.50 -29.63
CA ASN A 29 1.56 10.63 -28.61
C ASN A 29 2.02 9.29 -29.21
N GLU A 30 2.55 9.32 -30.43
CA GLU A 30 3.01 8.14 -31.17
C GLU A 30 3.99 7.26 -30.38
N LYS A 31 4.74 7.84 -29.43
CA LYS A 31 5.78 7.13 -28.64
C LYS A 31 5.22 6.30 -27.50
N LEU A 32 4.14 6.74 -26.85
CA LEU A 32 3.60 6.08 -25.66
C LEU A 32 2.30 5.33 -25.94
N LEU A 33 1.58 5.69 -27.01
CA LEU A 33 0.34 5.04 -27.40
C LEU A 33 0.45 3.51 -27.52
N PRO A 34 1.50 2.92 -28.15
CA PRO A 34 1.64 1.46 -28.23
C PRO A 34 1.54 0.76 -26.88
N ARG A 35 2.21 1.31 -25.85
CA ARG A 35 2.17 0.76 -24.48
C ARG A 35 0.77 0.79 -23.88
N ALA A 36 0.03 1.88 -24.10
CA ALA A 36 -1.34 1.98 -23.62
C ALA A 36 -2.24 0.93 -24.28
N VAL A 37 -2.14 0.79 -25.61
CA VAL A 37 -2.91 -0.19 -26.39
C VAL A 37 -2.57 -1.63 -26.02
N ASP A 38 -1.28 -1.97 -25.96
CA ASP A 38 -0.82 -3.30 -25.55
C ASP A 38 -1.30 -3.67 -24.14
N SER A 39 -1.39 -2.70 -23.23
CA SER A 39 -1.90 -2.94 -21.88
C SER A 39 -3.40 -3.28 -21.82
N VAL A 40 -4.18 -2.83 -22.81
CA VAL A 40 -5.60 -3.19 -22.96
C VAL A 40 -5.73 -4.54 -23.66
N LEU A 41 -4.95 -4.78 -24.72
CA LEU A 41 -4.99 -6.05 -25.46
C LEU A 41 -4.51 -7.25 -24.63
N SER A 42 -3.60 -7.01 -23.67
CA SER A 42 -3.07 -8.03 -22.75
C SER A 42 -3.92 -8.23 -21.48
N GLN A 43 -5.13 -7.69 -21.43
CA GLN A 43 -6.05 -7.92 -20.30
C GLN A 43 -6.47 -9.39 -20.23
N ASN A 44 -6.55 -9.92 -19.01
CA ASN A 44 -7.10 -11.26 -18.73
C ASN A 44 -8.62 -11.33 -18.97
N PHE A 45 -9.27 -10.18 -19.12
CA PHE A 45 -10.67 -10.05 -19.48
C PHE A 45 -10.77 -9.83 -20.99
N THR A 46 -11.48 -10.70 -21.72
CA THR A 46 -11.49 -10.67 -23.19
C THR A 46 -12.74 -10.03 -23.79
N ASP A 47 -13.81 -9.88 -23.01
CA ASP A 47 -15.11 -9.35 -23.46
C ASP A 47 -15.15 -7.81 -23.43
N PHE A 48 -14.32 -7.19 -24.27
CA PHE A 48 -14.25 -5.74 -24.38
C PHE A 48 -14.12 -5.28 -25.83
N GLU A 49 -14.46 -4.02 -26.07
CA GLU A 49 -14.03 -3.26 -27.23
C GLU A 49 -13.09 -2.13 -26.80
N HIS A 50 -12.18 -1.72 -27.68
CA HIS A 50 -11.20 -0.67 -27.42
C HIS A 50 -11.33 0.45 -28.44
N ILE A 51 -11.95 1.55 -28.02
CA ILE A 51 -12.22 2.72 -28.85
C ILE A 51 -11.06 3.70 -28.70
N ILE A 52 -10.29 3.87 -29.76
CA ILE A 52 -9.13 4.77 -29.76
C ILE A 52 -9.47 6.04 -30.55
N VAL A 53 -9.66 7.14 -29.83
CA VAL A 53 -10.06 8.43 -30.38
C VAL A 53 -8.84 9.32 -30.61
N ASN A 54 -8.43 9.44 -31.87
CA ASN A 54 -7.43 10.39 -32.34
C ASN A 54 -8.02 11.80 -32.43
N ASP A 55 -7.61 12.70 -31.54
CA ASP A 55 -8.06 14.09 -31.43
C ASP A 55 -7.29 15.05 -32.36
N GLY A 56 -7.24 14.67 -33.65
CA GLY A 56 -6.59 15.43 -34.72
C GLY A 56 -5.07 15.51 -34.60
N SER A 57 -4.40 14.37 -34.42
CA SER A 57 -2.93 14.30 -34.38
C SER A 57 -2.28 14.67 -35.70
N SER A 58 -1.08 15.25 -35.62
CA SER A 58 -0.25 15.67 -36.75
C SER A 58 1.06 14.88 -36.88
N ASP A 59 1.28 13.90 -36.01
CA ASP A 59 2.42 12.97 -36.02
C ASP A 59 1.98 11.58 -36.53
N GLY A 60 2.82 10.56 -36.34
CA GLY A 60 2.57 9.18 -36.74
C GLY A 60 1.45 8.47 -35.97
N THR A 61 0.82 9.12 -34.97
CA THR A 61 -0.23 8.53 -34.13
C THR A 61 -1.36 7.90 -34.95
N LYS A 62 -1.79 8.54 -36.05
CA LYS A 62 -2.89 8.01 -36.87
C LYS A 62 -2.54 6.62 -37.44
N PHE A 63 -1.33 6.48 -37.99
CA PHE A 63 -0.88 5.23 -38.61
C PHE A 63 -0.78 4.11 -37.59
N ILE A 64 -0.26 4.40 -36.39
CA ILE A 64 -0.18 3.43 -35.31
C ILE A 64 -1.57 2.90 -34.94
N ILE A 65 -2.57 3.77 -34.84
CA ILE A 65 -3.95 3.36 -34.54
C ILE A 65 -4.51 2.46 -35.64
N ASP A 66 -4.30 2.83 -36.91
CA ASP A 66 -4.76 2.03 -38.06
C ASP A 66 -4.09 0.64 -38.08
N GLU A 67 -2.80 0.56 -37.74
CA GLU A 67 -2.05 -0.70 -37.66
C GLU A 67 -2.59 -1.64 -36.58
N TYR A 68 -2.91 -1.11 -35.39
CA TYR A 68 -3.51 -1.89 -34.31
C TYR A 68 -4.93 -2.35 -34.68
N ALA A 69 -5.74 -1.47 -35.27
CA ALA A 69 -7.10 -1.81 -35.71
C ALA A 69 -7.13 -2.88 -36.81
N ALA A 70 -6.11 -2.93 -37.66
CA ALA A 70 -5.97 -3.97 -38.67
C ALA A 70 -5.56 -5.34 -38.10
N GLN A 71 -5.06 -5.39 -36.86
CA GLN A 71 -4.55 -6.60 -36.22
C GLN A 71 -5.53 -7.21 -35.20
N ASP A 72 -6.44 -6.41 -34.64
CA ASP A 72 -7.40 -6.85 -33.63
C ASP A 72 -8.77 -6.19 -33.85
N ASP A 73 -9.77 -7.00 -34.19
CA ASP A 73 -11.15 -6.53 -34.50
C ASP A 73 -11.86 -5.89 -33.30
N ARG A 74 -11.33 -6.05 -32.07
CA ARG A 74 -11.87 -5.36 -30.89
C ARG A 74 -11.51 -3.88 -30.88
N ILE A 75 -10.56 -3.43 -31.69
CA ILE A 75 -10.13 -2.04 -31.74
C ILE A 75 -10.99 -1.26 -32.73
N LEU A 76 -11.64 -0.21 -32.23
CA LEU A 76 -12.39 0.75 -33.03
C LEU A 76 -11.59 2.05 -33.18
N PRO A 77 -10.98 2.31 -34.34
CA PRO A 77 -10.27 3.56 -34.59
C PRO A 77 -11.27 4.69 -34.88
N VAL A 78 -11.18 5.79 -34.13
CA VAL A 78 -12.00 7.00 -34.34
C VAL A 78 -11.09 8.19 -34.61
N HIS A 79 -11.14 8.74 -35.82
CA HIS A 79 -10.33 9.91 -36.19
C HIS A 79 -11.17 11.16 -36.28
N LEU A 80 -10.90 12.12 -35.39
CA LEU A 80 -11.52 13.42 -35.46
C LEU A 80 -10.78 14.30 -36.47
N PRO A 81 -11.50 15.08 -37.30
CA PRO A 81 -10.90 15.86 -38.39
C PRO A 81 -10.00 17.00 -37.90
N ARG A 82 -10.14 17.38 -36.63
CA ARG A 82 -9.35 18.42 -35.97
C ARG A 82 -9.33 18.18 -34.47
N ASN A 83 -8.40 18.85 -33.78
CA ASN A 83 -8.40 18.88 -32.33
C ASN A 83 -9.66 19.58 -31.78
N VAL A 84 -10.45 18.84 -31.02
CA VAL A 84 -11.64 19.32 -30.28
C VAL A 84 -11.40 19.34 -28.76
N GLY A 85 -10.30 18.76 -28.29
CA GLY A 85 -9.91 18.70 -26.89
C GLY A 85 -10.45 17.48 -26.16
N ARG A 86 -9.88 17.20 -24.99
CA ARG A 86 -10.09 15.96 -24.20
C ARG A 86 -11.57 15.66 -23.92
N ALA A 87 -12.34 16.65 -23.47
CA ALA A 87 -13.77 16.49 -23.16
C ALA A 87 -14.56 15.98 -24.38
N MET A 88 -14.37 16.64 -25.53
CA MET A 88 -15.10 16.30 -26.75
C MET A 88 -14.61 14.99 -27.37
N ALA A 89 -13.31 14.69 -27.27
CA ALA A 89 -12.78 13.40 -27.68
C ALA A 89 -13.35 12.25 -26.84
N ARG A 90 -13.45 12.41 -25.51
CA ARG A 90 -14.09 11.42 -24.63
C ARG A 90 -15.58 11.25 -24.96
N ASN A 91 -16.29 12.34 -25.20
CA ASN A 91 -17.70 12.28 -25.63
C ASN A 91 -17.87 11.56 -26.98
N ALA A 92 -16.96 11.77 -27.93
CA ALA A 92 -16.97 11.05 -29.20
C ALA A 92 -16.75 9.55 -28.99
N GLY A 93 -15.81 9.17 -28.12
CA GLY A 93 -15.63 7.77 -27.72
C GLY A 93 -16.88 7.19 -27.06
N MET A 94 -17.49 7.93 -26.11
CA MET A 94 -18.72 7.49 -25.42
C MET A 94 -19.89 7.30 -26.39
N SER A 95 -20.01 8.12 -27.43
CA SER A 95 -21.08 7.96 -28.43
C SER A 95 -20.91 6.73 -29.33
N MET A 96 -19.70 6.16 -29.38
CA MET A 96 -19.40 4.95 -30.13
C MET A 96 -19.42 3.69 -29.26
N ALA A 97 -19.43 3.85 -27.93
CA ALA A 97 -19.40 2.77 -26.96
C ALA A 97 -20.70 1.95 -26.99
N LYS A 98 -20.54 0.63 -27.04
CA LYS A 98 -21.60 -0.38 -26.98
C LYS A 98 -21.50 -1.25 -25.73
N GLY A 99 -20.50 -1.01 -24.89
CA GLY A 99 -20.21 -1.79 -23.71
C GLY A 99 -21.25 -1.60 -22.62
N ARG A 100 -21.51 -2.62 -21.81
CA ARG A 100 -22.35 -2.42 -20.61
C ARG A 100 -21.71 -1.43 -19.62
N TYR A 101 -20.39 -1.36 -19.63
CA TYR A 101 -19.59 -0.43 -18.86
C TYR A 101 -18.60 0.35 -19.72
N ILE A 102 -18.25 1.56 -19.28
CA ILE A 102 -17.25 2.42 -19.90
C ILE A 102 -16.06 2.57 -18.96
N PHE A 103 -14.85 2.43 -19.51
CA PHE A 103 -13.58 2.65 -18.82
C PHE A 103 -12.71 3.64 -19.61
N PHE A 104 -12.13 4.63 -18.95
CA PHE A 104 -11.27 5.63 -19.61
C PHE A 104 -9.78 5.34 -19.36
N LEU A 105 -8.98 5.39 -20.42
CA LEU A 105 -7.52 5.27 -20.39
C LEU A 105 -6.88 6.45 -21.12
N ASP A 106 -6.00 7.21 -20.46
CA ASP A 106 -5.23 8.25 -21.15
C ASP A 106 -4.03 7.60 -21.90
N SER A 107 -3.68 8.13 -23.08
CA SER A 107 -2.71 7.49 -24.00
C SER A 107 -1.25 7.42 -23.51
N ASP A 108 -0.90 8.15 -22.45
CA ASP A 108 0.40 8.11 -21.78
C ASP A 108 0.43 7.19 -20.55
N ASP A 109 -0.73 6.67 -20.14
CA ASP A 109 -0.93 5.74 -19.04
C ASP A 109 -1.03 4.29 -19.55
N TYR A 110 -1.19 3.33 -18.62
CA TYR A 110 -1.36 1.91 -18.96
C TYR A 110 -2.01 1.14 -17.82
N LEU A 111 -2.49 -0.08 -18.12
CA LEU A 111 -3.25 -0.91 -17.19
C LEU A 111 -2.46 -2.11 -16.65
N PRO A 112 -2.69 -2.49 -15.38
CA PRO A 112 -2.40 -3.84 -14.91
C PRO A 112 -3.22 -4.88 -15.67
N SER A 113 -2.68 -6.07 -15.96
CA SER A 113 -3.34 -7.11 -16.77
C SER A 113 -4.67 -7.65 -16.22
N THR A 114 -4.97 -7.43 -14.94
CA THR A 114 -6.23 -7.86 -14.30
C THR A 114 -7.25 -6.75 -14.13
N ALA A 115 -6.92 -5.50 -14.49
CA ALA A 115 -7.70 -4.32 -14.13
C ALA A 115 -9.17 -4.40 -14.60
N LEU A 116 -9.39 -4.74 -15.87
CA LEU A 116 -10.75 -4.86 -16.41
C LEU A 116 -11.54 -5.99 -15.75
N LEU A 117 -10.90 -7.14 -15.50
CA LEU A 117 -11.53 -8.28 -14.83
C LEU A 117 -11.95 -7.93 -13.40
N ASP A 118 -11.04 -7.34 -12.64
CA ASP A 118 -11.26 -7.00 -11.23
C ASP A 118 -12.37 -5.95 -11.09
N LEU A 119 -12.37 -4.92 -11.93
CA LEU A 119 -13.41 -3.89 -11.95
C LEU A 119 -14.77 -4.46 -12.35
N TYR A 120 -14.80 -5.29 -13.39
CA TYR A 120 -16.04 -5.87 -13.90
C TYR A 120 -16.67 -6.87 -12.92
N LYS A 121 -15.87 -7.74 -12.30
CA LYS A 121 -16.37 -8.67 -11.26
C LYS A 121 -17.08 -7.92 -10.15
N VAL A 122 -16.42 -6.90 -9.59
CA VAL A 122 -17.00 -6.08 -8.51
C VAL A 122 -18.24 -5.33 -9.01
N ALA A 123 -18.26 -4.89 -10.26
CA ALA A 123 -19.42 -4.19 -10.83
C ALA A 123 -20.63 -5.10 -10.94
N GLU A 124 -20.45 -6.32 -11.43
CA GLU A 124 -21.53 -7.29 -11.60
C GLU A 124 -21.99 -7.85 -10.24
N GLU A 125 -21.07 -8.27 -9.37
CA GLU A 125 -21.36 -8.83 -8.04
C GLU A 125 -22.17 -7.86 -7.18
N ASN A 126 -21.82 -6.57 -7.22
CA ASN A 126 -22.48 -5.55 -6.43
C ASN A 126 -23.60 -4.82 -7.19
N ASN A 127 -23.80 -5.16 -8.47
CA ASN A 127 -24.65 -4.40 -9.38
C ASN A 127 -24.30 -2.89 -9.40
N ALA A 128 -23.02 -2.54 -9.30
CA ALA A 128 -22.54 -1.17 -9.10
C ALA A 128 -22.71 -0.29 -10.36
N ASP A 129 -23.10 0.97 -10.16
CA ASP A 129 -23.11 2.01 -11.19
C ASP A 129 -21.70 2.55 -11.44
N ILE A 130 -20.86 2.60 -10.39
CA ILE A 130 -19.46 2.99 -10.48
C ILE A 130 -18.62 2.02 -9.66
N VAL A 131 -17.53 1.54 -10.25
CA VAL A 131 -16.46 0.84 -9.52
C VAL A 131 -15.16 1.59 -9.68
N PHE A 132 -14.38 1.72 -8.62
CA PHE A 132 -13.04 2.29 -8.70
C PHE A 132 -12.02 1.43 -7.94
N GLY A 133 -10.74 1.59 -8.26
CA GLY A 133 -9.65 0.90 -7.56
C GLY A 133 -8.45 1.80 -7.31
N ARG A 134 -7.36 1.23 -6.81
CA ARG A 134 -6.13 1.99 -6.53
C ARG A 134 -5.45 2.40 -7.84
N ILE A 135 -4.85 3.58 -7.80
CA ILE A 135 -4.04 4.14 -8.87
C ILE A 135 -2.60 4.22 -8.35
N LEU A 136 -1.64 3.65 -9.08
CA LEU A 136 -0.23 3.75 -8.76
C LEU A 136 0.47 4.65 -9.78
N SER A 137 1.25 5.63 -9.31
CA SER A 137 1.92 6.58 -10.18
C SER A 137 3.35 6.13 -10.50
N PHE A 138 3.80 6.34 -11.74
CA PHE A 138 5.15 6.04 -12.23
C PHE A 138 5.83 7.30 -12.74
N ASN A 139 6.97 7.68 -12.18
CA ASN A 139 7.73 8.85 -12.62
C ASN A 139 8.63 8.49 -13.81
N GLN A 140 8.30 9.04 -14.98
CA GLN A 140 9.01 8.74 -16.23
C GLN A 140 10.46 9.25 -16.25
N GLU A 141 10.77 10.32 -15.51
CA GLU A 141 12.12 10.90 -15.48
C GLU A 141 13.07 10.13 -14.57
N THR A 142 12.56 9.66 -13.43
CA THR A 142 13.37 8.96 -12.42
C THR A 142 13.29 7.45 -12.55
N GLY A 143 12.34 6.92 -13.34
CA GLY A 143 12.06 5.48 -13.44
C GLY A 143 11.44 4.88 -12.17
N ASN A 144 11.05 5.71 -11.19
CA ASN A 144 10.59 5.25 -9.89
C ASN A 144 9.06 5.27 -9.77
N TRP A 145 8.53 4.28 -9.06
CA TRP A 145 7.14 4.28 -8.63
C TRP A 145 6.95 5.28 -7.49
N VAL A 146 5.89 6.07 -7.59
CA VAL A 146 5.47 7.05 -6.59
C VAL A 146 4.15 6.58 -5.99
N PHE A 147 4.22 6.16 -4.73
CA PHE A 147 3.02 5.89 -3.95
C PHE A 147 2.39 7.22 -3.55
N LYS A 148 1.39 7.63 -4.30
CA LYS A 148 0.51 8.73 -3.95
C LYS A 148 -0.74 8.14 -3.31
N HIS A 149 -0.77 8.12 -1.98
CA HIS A 149 -1.80 7.56 -1.10
C HIS A 149 -3.21 8.20 -1.23
N TYR A 150 -3.56 8.84 -2.34
CA TYR A 150 -4.83 9.55 -2.45
C TYR A 150 -6.01 8.57 -2.36
N THR A 151 -5.98 7.44 -3.09
CA THR A 151 -7.03 6.42 -2.97
C THR A 151 -6.94 5.65 -1.65
N ASP A 152 -5.77 5.53 -1.03
CA ASP A 152 -5.58 4.75 0.21
C ASP A 152 -6.35 5.28 1.43
N GLN A 153 -6.69 6.56 1.48
CA GLN A 153 -7.51 7.10 2.59
C GLN A 153 -8.96 6.64 2.53
N ILE A 154 -9.50 6.38 1.33
CA ILE A 154 -10.83 5.80 1.12
C ILE A 154 -10.77 4.27 1.17
N VAL A 155 -9.68 3.68 0.67
CA VAL A 155 -9.50 2.21 0.54
C VAL A 155 -9.35 1.49 1.90
N LYS A 156 -9.22 2.22 3.01
CA LYS A 156 -9.18 1.63 4.37
C LYS A 156 -10.52 1.05 4.85
N MET A 157 -11.60 1.25 4.09
CA MET A 157 -12.89 0.61 4.34
C MET A 157 -13.23 -0.28 3.14
N GLU A 158 -13.30 -1.60 3.32
CA GLU A 158 -13.92 -2.51 2.34
C GLU A 158 -15.43 -2.19 2.32
N GLN A 159 -15.81 -1.12 1.62
CA GLN A 159 -17.20 -0.73 1.45
C GLN A 159 -17.67 -1.11 0.07
N HIS A 160 -18.62 -2.03 0.06
CA HIS A 160 -19.35 -2.46 -1.10
C HIS A 160 -20.71 -1.76 -1.09
N ASN A 161 -21.15 -1.26 -2.25
CA ASN A 161 -22.48 -0.69 -2.43
C ASN A 161 -22.87 0.46 -1.49
N PHE A 162 -22.23 1.61 -1.69
CA PHE A 162 -22.57 2.83 -0.97
C PHE A 162 -22.99 3.96 -1.89
N ARG A 163 -23.62 5.00 -1.35
CA ARG A 163 -23.97 6.23 -2.05
C ARG A 163 -22.92 7.30 -1.75
N LEU A 164 -22.85 8.34 -2.59
CA LEU A 164 -21.94 9.46 -2.35
C LEU A 164 -22.10 10.07 -0.94
N ASP A 165 -23.34 10.13 -0.44
CA ASP A 165 -23.66 10.67 0.90
C ASP A 165 -23.03 9.87 2.04
N ASP A 166 -22.79 8.57 1.85
CA ASP A 166 -22.14 7.71 2.84
C ASP A 166 -20.63 7.99 2.91
N HIS A 167 -20.03 8.40 1.77
CA HIS A 167 -18.60 8.62 1.60
C HIS A 167 -18.28 9.94 0.92
N LEU A 168 -18.61 11.02 1.62
CA LEU A 168 -18.42 12.40 1.15
C LEU A 168 -16.96 12.76 0.86
N ASP A 169 -15.97 12.00 1.32
CA ASP A 169 -14.57 12.20 0.93
C ASP A 169 -14.35 11.97 -0.56
N LEU A 170 -15.18 11.16 -1.25
CA LEU A 170 -15.12 10.96 -2.70
C LEU A 170 -15.20 12.27 -3.50
N VAL A 171 -15.84 13.31 -2.95
CA VAL A 171 -15.92 14.61 -3.61
C VAL A 171 -14.57 15.32 -3.68
N GLU A 172 -13.53 14.85 -3.00
CA GLU A 172 -12.16 15.36 -3.15
C GLU A 172 -11.38 14.62 -4.25
N TYR A 173 -11.92 13.51 -4.78
CA TYR A 173 -11.25 12.60 -5.72
C TYR A 173 -11.88 12.68 -7.11
N HIS A 174 -11.24 13.47 -7.96
CA HIS A 174 -11.81 13.92 -9.23
C HIS A 174 -11.35 13.18 -10.47
N HIS A 175 -10.59 12.10 -10.30
CA HIS A 175 -10.06 11.35 -11.42
C HIS A 175 -11.11 10.40 -11.97
N ILE A 176 -11.32 10.46 -13.29
CA ILE A 176 -12.15 9.52 -14.04
C ILE A 176 -11.40 8.20 -14.35
N VAL A 177 -10.07 8.25 -14.32
CA VAL A 177 -9.20 7.10 -14.58
C VAL A 177 -9.22 6.14 -13.40
N GLY A 178 -9.04 4.85 -13.67
CA GLY A 178 -9.17 3.79 -12.67
C GLY A 178 -10.60 3.59 -12.17
N ARG A 179 -11.60 4.07 -12.94
CA ARG A 179 -13.03 3.88 -12.66
C ARG A 179 -13.74 3.23 -13.85
N LEU A 180 -14.66 2.34 -13.53
CA LEU A 180 -15.59 1.69 -14.44
C LEU A 180 -16.99 2.28 -14.20
N PHE A 181 -17.66 2.74 -15.25
CA PHE A 181 -18.96 3.42 -15.18
C PHE A 181 -20.03 2.62 -15.93
N ARG A 182 -21.19 2.38 -15.34
CA ARG A 182 -22.32 1.73 -16.02
C ARG A 182 -22.84 2.62 -17.15
N GLN A 183 -22.84 2.12 -18.38
CA GLN A 183 -23.26 2.90 -19.56
C GLN A 183 -24.72 3.34 -19.46
N GLU A 184 -25.62 2.44 -19.05
CA GLU A 184 -27.04 2.75 -18.85
C GLU A 184 -27.26 3.92 -17.88
N MET A 185 -26.45 4.04 -16.82
CA MET A 185 -26.54 5.18 -15.90
C MET A 185 -26.18 6.48 -16.62
N LEU A 186 -25.10 6.48 -17.40
CA LEU A 186 -24.62 7.66 -18.12
C LEU A 186 -25.66 8.13 -19.15
N GLU A 187 -26.28 7.20 -19.88
CA GLU A 187 -27.32 7.50 -20.87
C GLU A 187 -28.60 8.02 -20.22
N ARG A 188 -29.13 7.29 -19.23
CA ARG A 188 -30.36 7.65 -18.50
C ARG A 188 -30.28 9.01 -17.80
N LYS A 189 -29.08 9.43 -17.41
CA LYS A 189 -28.83 10.72 -16.74
C LYS A 189 -28.21 11.77 -17.67
N GLU A 190 -28.06 11.44 -18.95
CA GLU A 190 -27.47 12.30 -19.99
C GLU A 190 -26.08 12.86 -19.61
N LEU A 191 -25.29 12.06 -18.88
CA LEU A 191 -24.00 12.47 -18.34
C LEU A 191 -22.93 12.47 -19.42
N LYS A 192 -22.38 13.66 -19.70
CA LYS A 192 -21.35 13.90 -20.73
C LYS A 192 -20.29 14.85 -20.18
N PHE A 193 -19.10 14.80 -20.75
CA PHE A 193 -18.08 15.81 -20.47
C PHE A 193 -18.53 17.18 -20.96
N SER A 194 -18.25 18.21 -20.19
CA SER A 194 -18.65 19.59 -20.52
C SER A 194 -18.02 20.06 -21.82
N LYS A 195 -18.84 20.66 -22.70
CA LYS A 195 -18.37 21.27 -23.96
C LYS A 195 -17.71 22.64 -23.74
N THR A 196 -18.01 23.30 -22.63
CA THR A 196 -17.59 24.68 -22.34
C THR A 196 -16.31 24.73 -21.51
N ARG A 197 -16.05 23.71 -20.68
CA ARG A 197 -14.84 23.62 -19.83
C ARG A 197 -13.69 22.97 -20.58
N LYS A 198 -12.58 23.69 -20.74
CA LYS A 198 -11.37 23.17 -21.40
C LYS A 198 -10.37 22.55 -20.43
N ASN A 199 -10.48 22.85 -19.13
CA ASN A 199 -9.63 22.29 -18.08
C ASN A 199 -10.47 21.76 -16.92
N GLY A 200 -10.04 20.67 -16.30
CA GLY A 200 -10.73 20.05 -15.17
C GLY A 200 -12.09 19.46 -15.56
N GLU A 201 -12.28 19.11 -16.84
CA GLU A 201 -13.51 18.49 -17.35
C GLU A 201 -13.82 17.15 -16.66
N ASP A 202 -12.77 16.45 -16.21
CA ASP A 202 -12.81 15.22 -15.45
C ASP A 202 -13.39 15.41 -14.05
N VAL A 203 -13.09 16.54 -13.40
CA VAL A 203 -13.62 16.93 -12.08
C VAL A 203 -15.14 16.95 -12.08
N LEU A 204 -15.73 17.65 -13.06
CA LEU A 204 -17.18 17.77 -13.18
C LEU A 204 -17.82 16.42 -13.49
N PHE A 205 -17.29 15.70 -14.48
CA PHE A 205 -17.82 14.40 -14.86
C PHE A 205 -17.78 13.41 -13.70
N ALA A 206 -16.66 13.32 -12.98
CA ALA A 206 -16.51 12.45 -11.81
C ALA A 206 -17.48 12.82 -10.68
N PHE A 207 -17.73 14.11 -10.46
CA PHE A 207 -18.71 14.54 -9.46
C PHE A 207 -20.15 14.17 -9.85
N PHE A 208 -20.59 14.54 -11.06
CA PHE A 208 -21.97 14.29 -11.49
C PHE A 208 -22.29 12.79 -11.61
N THR A 209 -21.32 11.99 -12.08
CA THR A 209 -21.47 10.54 -12.09
C THR A 209 -21.60 9.98 -10.68
N ALA A 210 -20.73 10.36 -9.75
CA ALA A 210 -20.83 9.92 -8.34
C ALA A 210 -22.13 10.38 -7.66
N PHE A 211 -22.59 11.60 -7.95
CA PHE A 211 -23.84 12.15 -7.42
C PHE A 211 -25.06 11.33 -7.86
N HIS A 212 -25.10 10.93 -9.14
CA HIS A 212 -26.23 10.19 -9.71
C HIS A 212 -26.14 8.68 -9.57
N ALA A 213 -24.98 8.13 -9.21
CA ALA A 213 -24.81 6.71 -8.95
C ALA A 213 -25.72 6.24 -7.82
N ARG A 214 -26.43 5.15 -8.05
CA ARG A 214 -27.25 4.50 -7.02
C ARG A 214 -26.37 3.75 -6.03
N ASN A 215 -25.29 3.16 -6.54
CA ASN A 215 -24.32 2.40 -5.79
C ASN A 215 -22.92 2.56 -6.41
N ILE A 216 -21.99 2.86 -5.52
CA ILE A 216 -20.57 2.95 -5.79
C ILE A 216 -19.91 1.80 -5.05
N SER A 217 -19.01 1.10 -5.71
CA SER A 217 -18.22 0.03 -5.14
C SER A 217 -16.73 0.24 -5.42
N MET A 218 -15.90 -0.51 -4.71
CA MET A 218 -14.46 -0.40 -4.81
C MET A 218 -13.82 -1.79 -4.97
N VAL A 219 -12.75 -1.86 -5.75
CA VAL A 219 -11.90 -3.06 -5.84
C VAL A 219 -10.98 -3.11 -4.61
N PRO A 220 -11.11 -4.13 -3.74
CA PRO A 220 -10.34 -4.18 -2.49
C PRO A 220 -8.84 -4.38 -2.75
N GLY A 221 -8.02 -3.45 -2.27
CA GLY A 221 -6.57 -3.61 -2.20
C GLY A 221 -5.81 -3.65 -3.53
N LYS A 222 -6.48 -3.75 -4.69
CA LYS A 222 -5.84 -3.91 -6.00
C LYS A 222 -5.59 -2.58 -6.70
N ILE A 223 -4.45 -2.50 -7.40
CA ILE A 223 -4.16 -1.44 -8.36
C ILE A 223 -4.87 -1.79 -9.66
N VAL A 224 -5.64 -0.84 -10.19
CA VAL A 224 -6.40 -0.99 -11.45
C VAL A 224 -5.93 -0.02 -12.53
N TYR A 225 -4.96 0.86 -12.23
CA TYR A 225 -4.47 1.87 -13.16
C TYR A 225 -3.04 2.30 -12.82
N PHE A 226 -2.18 2.41 -13.85
CA PHE A 226 -0.84 2.98 -13.72
C PHE A 226 -0.79 4.37 -14.37
N TYR A 227 -0.57 5.38 -13.53
CA TYR A 227 -0.55 6.79 -13.93
C TYR A 227 0.89 7.26 -14.21
N SER A 228 1.18 7.69 -15.43
CA SER A 228 2.47 8.25 -15.81
C SER A 228 2.62 9.69 -15.31
N LEU A 229 3.49 9.88 -14.32
CA LEU A 229 3.97 11.21 -13.94
C LEU A 229 5.00 11.68 -14.96
N GLY A 230 4.53 12.41 -15.97
CA GLY A 230 5.36 13.24 -16.83
C GLY A 230 5.66 14.62 -16.22
N ASN A 231 6.36 15.45 -16.99
CA ASN A 231 6.76 16.81 -16.62
C ASN A 231 5.58 17.82 -16.68
N TYR A 232 4.40 17.44 -16.18
CA TYR A 232 3.24 18.32 -16.07
C TYR A 232 3.34 19.22 -14.82
N LEU A 233 4.48 19.89 -14.68
CA LEU A 233 4.64 21.04 -13.79
C LEU A 233 5.12 22.23 -14.61
N ALA A 234 4.34 22.66 -15.59
CA ALA A 234 4.62 23.92 -16.26
C ALA A 234 3.34 24.62 -16.72
N THR A 235 3.18 25.85 -16.27
CA THR A 235 2.14 26.85 -16.59
C THR A 235 0.77 26.63 -15.92
N ALA A 236 0.71 27.03 -14.65
CA ALA A 236 -0.52 27.63 -14.13
C ALA A 236 -0.77 28.93 -14.93
N ASN A 237 -1.98 29.10 -15.44
CA ASN A 237 -2.40 30.33 -16.10
C ASN A 237 -3.80 30.71 -15.63
N GLU A 238 -4.20 31.95 -15.92
CA GLU A 238 -5.47 32.51 -15.46
C GLU A 238 -6.66 31.66 -15.92
N LYS A 239 -6.65 31.20 -17.17
CA LYS A 239 -7.73 30.35 -17.68
C LYS A 239 -7.91 29.06 -16.88
N LYS A 240 -6.82 28.35 -16.56
CA LYS A 240 -6.85 27.13 -15.74
C LYS A 240 -7.32 27.40 -14.31
N LEU A 241 -6.98 28.57 -13.77
CA LEU A 241 -7.40 29.00 -12.44
C LEU A 241 -8.93 29.23 -12.40
N PHE A 242 -9.46 29.96 -13.38
CA PHE A 242 -10.90 30.24 -13.50
C PHE A 242 -11.70 28.98 -13.83
N ASP A 243 -11.24 28.13 -14.74
CA ASP A 243 -11.90 26.85 -15.03
C ASP A 243 -11.99 25.98 -13.76
N ALA A 244 -10.90 25.89 -12.97
CA ALA A 244 -10.91 25.12 -11.73
C ALA A 244 -11.85 25.71 -10.67
N ARG A 245 -11.93 27.05 -10.56
CA ARG A 245 -12.90 27.74 -9.71
C ARG A 245 -14.32 27.43 -10.14
N ASP A 246 -14.64 27.64 -11.42
CA ASP A 246 -15.98 27.48 -11.97
C ASP A 246 -16.46 26.04 -11.84
N ASN A 247 -15.58 25.05 -12.01
CA ASN A 247 -15.93 23.65 -11.79
C ASN A 247 -16.36 23.41 -10.33
N VAL A 248 -15.64 23.96 -9.35
CA VAL A 248 -16.02 23.82 -7.93
C VAL A 248 -17.34 24.53 -7.65
N LEU A 249 -17.54 25.74 -8.17
CA LEU A 249 -18.79 26.50 -8.01
C LEU A 249 -19.99 25.73 -8.57
N GLU A 250 -19.87 25.19 -9.78
CA GLU A 250 -20.92 24.43 -10.43
C GLU A 250 -21.32 23.19 -9.62
N THR A 251 -20.34 22.46 -9.06
CA THR A 251 -20.65 21.32 -8.17
C THR A 251 -21.31 21.73 -6.86
N ILE A 252 -21.03 22.94 -6.36
CA ILE A 252 -21.64 23.48 -5.14
C ILE A 252 -23.08 23.91 -5.42
N GLU A 253 -23.30 24.73 -6.45
CA GLU A 253 -24.65 25.17 -6.86
C GLU A 253 -25.57 23.97 -7.06
N TYR A 254 -25.06 22.95 -7.76
CA TYR A 254 -25.80 21.71 -7.96
C TYR A 254 -26.10 20.98 -6.63
N SER A 255 -25.11 20.90 -5.74
CA SER A 255 -25.30 20.28 -4.41
C SER A 255 -26.29 21.05 -3.55
N LEU A 256 -26.30 22.39 -3.62
CA LEU A 256 -27.26 23.23 -2.90
C LEU A 256 -28.68 22.98 -3.37
N GLN A 257 -28.88 22.83 -4.69
CA GLN A 257 -30.18 22.59 -5.27
C GLN A 257 -30.70 21.16 -5.07
N PHE A 258 -29.82 20.15 -5.17
CA PHE A 258 -30.24 18.75 -5.28
C PHE A 258 -29.63 17.80 -4.23
N GLY A 259 -28.57 18.21 -3.54
CA GLY A 259 -27.84 17.36 -2.60
C GLY A 259 -28.51 17.21 -1.23
N SER A 260 -28.06 16.22 -0.46
CA SER A 260 -28.40 16.06 0.96
C SER A 260 -27.82 17.19 1.81
N ASP A 261 -28.28 17.35 3.06
CA ASP A 261 -27.69 18.32 3.98
C ASP A 261 -26.20 18.09 4.22
N SER A 262 -25.78 16.83 4.36
CA SER A 262 -24.38 16.48 4.60
C SER A 262 -23.50 16.77 3.38
N LEU A 263 -23.99 16.47 2.17
CA LEU A 263 -23.30 16.79 0.92
C LEU A 263 -23.22 18.30 0.70
N ARG A 264 -24.32 19.05 0.94
CA ARG A 264 -24.32 20.52 0.91
C ARG A 264 -23.24 21.09 1.81
N GLN A 265 -23.21 20.66 3.07
CA GLN A 265 -22.20 21.10 4.04
C GLN A 265 -20.78 20.75 3.60
N ARG A 266 -20.55 19.53 3.09
CA ARG A 266 -19.23 19.12 2.60
C ARG A 266 -18.76 19.95 1.41
N MET A 267 -19.65 20.18 0.44
CA MET A 267 -19.30 20.91 -0.77
C MET A 267 -19.06 22.40 -0.49
N LEU A 268 -19.81 23.00 0.43
CA LEU A 268 -19.51 24.34 0.94
C LEU A 268 -18.15 24.40 1.65
N LEU A 269 -17.85 23.44 2.54
CA LEU A 269 -16.53 23.32 3.19
C LEU A 269 -15.41 23.19 2.15
N LYS A 270 -15.63 22.37 1.12
CA LYS A 270 -14.68 22.18 0.03
C LYS A 270 -14.48 23.48 -0.77
N GLY A 271 -15.54 24.22 -1.06
CA GLY A 271 -15.46 25.53 -1.70
C GLY A 271 -14.63 26.52 -0.87
N VAL A 272 -14.77 26.53 0.46
CA VAL A 272 -13.93 27.35 1.35
C VAL A 272 -12.47 26.89 1.36
N LYS A 273 -12.20 25.57 1.38
CA LYS A 273 -10.83 25.03 1.26
C LYS A 273 -10.21 25.37 -0.10
N PHE A 274 -11.00 25.32 -1.17
CA PHE A 274 -10.58 25.66 -2.52
C PHE A 274 -10.31 27.16 -2.68
N ALA A 275 -11.18 28.01 -2.11
CA ALA A 275 -10.93 29.44 -1.95
C ALA A 275 -9.65 29.70 -1.12
N GLY A 276 -9.31 28.82 -0.18
CA GLY A 276 -8.03 28.82 0.54
C GLY A 276 -6.83 28.32 -0.26
N SER A 277 -7.05 27.67 -1.42
CA SER A 277 -6.01 27.14 -2.33
C SER A 277 -5.54 28.18 -3.36
N LEU A 278 -5.51 29.46 -2.94
CA LEU A 278 -4.96 30.62 -3.65
C LEU A 278 -3.48 30.51 -4.00
N GLU A 279 -2.79 29.44 -3.59
CA GLU A 279 -1.44 29.12 -4.07
C GLU A 279 -1.39 29.06 -5.60
N ARG A 280 -2.47 28.61 -6.25
CA ARG A 280 -2.57 28.65 -7.72
C ARG A 280 -2.68 30.07 -8.25
N ALA A 281 -3.51 30.91 -7.63
CA ALA A 281 -3.63 32.32 -7.99
C ALA A 281 -2.29 33.06 -7.80
N GLN A 282 -1.55 32.77 -6.73
CA GLN A 282 -0.22 33.34 -6.51
C GLN A 282 0.78 32.94 -7.59
N LYS A 283 0.75 31.69 -8.04
CA LYS A 283 1.60 31.20 -9.13
C LYS A 283 1.20 31.82 -10.47
N VAL A 284 -0.09 32.05 -10.71
CA VAL A 284 -0.59 32.69 -11.94
C VAL A 284 -0.23 34.17 -11.98
N TYR A 285 -0.40 34.87 -10.88
CA TYR A 285 -0.23 36.32 -10.78
C TYR A 285 1.15 36.73 -10.25
N ASN A 286 2.05 35.78 -9.99
CA ASN A 286 3.38 36.01 -9.40
C ASN A 286 3.37 36.87 -8.13
N GLY A 287 2.31 36.75 -7.31
CA GLY A 287 2.14 37.53 -6.08
C GLY A 287 1.64 38.97 -6.30
N ASP A 288 1.18 39.34 -7.50
CA ASP A 288 0.50 40.62 -7.76
C ASP A 288 -0.77 40.74 -6.91
N GLU A 289 -0.69 41.59 -5.91
CA GLU A 289 -1.71 41.74 -4.86
C GLU A 289 -3.05 42.22 -5.41
N GLU A 290 -3.05 43.18 -6.34
CA GLU A 290 -4.28 43.73 -6.92
C GLU A 290 -5.01 42.70 -7.78
N LYS A 291 -4.27 41.90 -8.55
CA LYS A 291 -4.85 40.79 -9.32
C LYS A 291 -5.40 39.68 -8.41
N ILE A 292 -4.72 39.41 -7.29
CA ILE A 292 -5.20 38.43 -6.31
C ILE A 292 -6.48 38.93 -5.61
N LYS A 293 -6.54 40.20 -5.20
CA LYS A 293 -7.77 40.82 -4.65
C LYS A 293 -8.92 40.78 -5.66
N LYS A 294 -8.63 41.07 -6.93
CA LYS A 294 -9.63 40.94 -8.01
C LYS A 294 -10.10 39.48 -8.20
N TYR A 295 -9.22 38.50 -8.05
CA TYR A 295 -9.63 37.09 -8.05
C TYR A 295 -10.48 36.75 -6.82
N LEU A 296 -10.13 37.25 -5.63
CA LEU A 296 -10.88 37.05 -4.39
C LEU A 296 -12.31 37.59 -4.48
N SER A 297 -12.52 38.74 -5.14
CA SER A 297 -13.87 39.29 -5.32
C SER A 297 -14.78 38.37 -6.12
N THR A 298 -14.23 37.55 -7.02
CA THR A 298 -15.02 36.56 -7.77
C THR A 298 -15.55 35.40 -6.92
N LEU A 299 -15.06 35.26 -5.68
CA LEU A 299 -15.50 34.25 -4.73
C LEU A 299 -16.63 34.74 -3.81
N VAL A 300 -16.96 36.03 -3.85
CA VAL A 300 -17.98 36.64 -2.97
C VAL A 300 -19.37 36.02 -3.17
N PRO A 301 -19.90 35.87 -4.41
CA PRO A 301 -21.23 35.28 -4.62
C PRO A 301 -21.34 33.88 -3.98
N PHE A 302 -20.26 33.11 -4.01
CA PHE A 302 -20.21 31.79 -3.38
C PHE A 302 -20.31 31.85 -1.85
N ILE A 303 -19.65 32.81 -1.21
CA ILE A 303 -19.62 32.93 0.24
C ILE A 303 -20.91 33.54 0.79
N GLU A 304 -21.60 34.36 -0.01
CA GLU A 304 -22.92 34.89 0.31
C GLU A 304 -23.98 33.77 0.44
N HIS A 305 -23.84 32.66 -0.28
CA HIS A 305 -24.70 31.48 -0.09
C HIS A 305 -24.40 30.66 1.17
N ILE A 306 -23.35 31.00 1.93
CA ILE A 306 -23.00 30.35 3.22
C ILE A 306 -23.73 31.06 4.37
N THR A 307 -25.04 31.30 4.26
CA THR A 307 -25.79 32.03 5.30
C THR A 307 -26.14 31.19 6.52
N ASP A 308 -26.37 29.88 6.39
CA ASP A 308 -26.90 29.05 7.50
C ASP A 308 -26.12 27.76 7.82
N VAL A 309 -25.03 27.49 7.10
CA VAL A 309 -24.11 26.41 7.50
C VAL A 309 -23.17 26.96 8.57
N LYS A 310 -23.07 26.25 9.70
CA LYS A 310 -22.23 26.58 10.86
C LYS A 310 -20.82 26.99 10.42
N LEU A 311 -20.61 28.29 10.18
CA LEU A 311 -19.27 28.88 10.07
C LEU A 311 -18.42 28.44 11.28
N ALA A 312 -19.06 28.27 12.44
CA ALA A 312 -18.48 27.69 13.66
C ALA A 312 -17.76 26.34 13.48
N ASP A 313 -18.17 25.49 12.53
CA ASP A 313 -17.58 24.16 12.29
C ASP A 313 -16.31 24.23 11.41
N LEU A 314 -16.03 25.39 10.80
CA LEU A 314 -14.78 25.62 10.08
C LEU A 314 -13.65 25.93 11.06
N PRO A 315 -12.38 25.58 10.75
CA PRO A 315 -11.25 26.04 11.55
C PRO A 315 -11.27 27.58 11.69
N PRO A 316 -10.93 28.16 12.87
CA PRO A 316 -11.09 29.59 13.15
C PRO A 316 -10.48 30.54 12.11
N TYR A 317 -9.44 30.07 11.44
CA TYR A 317 -8.81 30.76 10.32
C TYR A 317 -9.76 30.95 9.12
N PHE A 318 -10.43 29.89 8.69
CA PHE A 318 -11.33 29.91 7.54
C PHE A 318 -12.59 30.73 7.83
N GLN A 319 -13.03 30.75 9.09
CA GLN A 319 -14.11 31.64 9.55
C GLN A 319 -13.74 33.11 9.33
N LYS A 320 -12.55 33.52 9.78
CA LYS A 320 -12.05 34.90 9.62
C LYS A 320 -11.90 35.27 8.14
N PHE A 321 -11.41 34.35 7.32
CA PHE A 321 -11.25 34.56 5.88
C PHE A 321 -12.60 34.69 5.16
N ALA A 322 -13.54 33.77 5.42
CA ALA A 322 -14.88 33.84 4.84
C ALA A 322 -15.63 35.11 5.27
N ASN A 323 -15.51 35.51 6.54
CA ASN A 323 -16.10 36.76 7.03
C ASN A 323 -15.48 38.02 6.38
N ALA A 324 -14.18 38.01 6.10
CA ALA A 324 -13.54 39.11 5.38
C ALA A 324 -14.10 39.25 3.96
N LEU A 325 -14.30 38.12 3.25
CA LEU A 325 -14.91 38.13 1.92
C LEU A 325 -16.39 38.57 1.95
N LYS A 326 -17.18 38.16 2.96
CA LYS A 326 -18.57 38.64 3.14
C LYS A 326 -18.66 40.15 3.36
N LEU A 327 -17.67 40.73 4.02
CA LEU A 327 -17.59 42.17 4.28
C LEU A 327 -16.93 42.95 3.14
N TYR A 328 -16.63 42.29 2.01
CA TYR A 328 -15.89 42.88 0.89
C TYR A 328 -14.52 43.45 1.29
N ASP A 329 -13.95 42.96 2.39
CA ASP A 329 -12.64 43.36 2.93
C ASP A 329 -11.54 42.48 2.33
N PHE A 330 -11.26 42.72 1.05
CA PHE A 330 -10.30 41.93 0.26
C PHE A 330 -8.84 42.10 0.74
N GLU A 331 -8.53 43.23 1.36
CA GLU A 331 -7.24 43.49 2.01
C GLU A 331 -7.03 42.52 3.17
N LYS A 332 -7.99 42.46 4.10
CA LYS A 332 -7.95 41.54 5.22
C LYS A 332 -7.97 40.08 4.76
N ALA A 333 -8.74 39.75 3.73
CA ALA A 333 -8.76 38.41 3.16
C ALA A 333 -7.38 38.01 2.60
N TYR A 334 -6.73 38.90 1.84
CA TYR A 334 -5.38 38.71 1.31
C TYR A 334 -4.32 38.58 2.43
N HIS A 335 -4.38 39.43 3.46
CA HIS A 335 -3.45 39.38 4.59
C HIS A 335 -3.61 38.11 5.43
N LEU A 336 -4.84 37.71 5.74
CA LEU A 336 -5.10 36.42 6.42
C LEU A 336 -4.50 35.27 5.61
N TRP A 337 -4.61 35.32 4.29
CA TRP A 337 -4.02 34.33 3.40
C TRP A 337 -2.48 34.30 3.39
N THR A 338 -1.82 35.44 3.16
CA THR A 338 -0.35 35.52 3.14
C THR A 338 0.31 35.06 4.45
N GLN A 339 -0.32 35.33 5.60
CA GLN A 339 0.14 34.86 6.92
C GLN A 339 0.10 33.33 7.05
N ARG A 340 -0.89 32.66 6.45
CA ARG A 340 -0.99 31.19 6.46
C ARG A 340 0.13 30.55 5.64
N ILE A 341 0.40 31.08 4.44
CA ILE A 341 1.48 30.56 3.60
C ILE A 341 2.80 30.56 4.35
N LYS A 342 3.17 31.68 4.98
CA LYS A 342 4.42 31.80 5.74
C LYS A 342 4.55 30.75 6.86
N LYS A 343 3.45 30.35 7.50
CA LYS A 343 3.44 29.26 8.50
C LYS A 343 3.60 27.87 7.88
N THR A 344 3.05 27.62 6.68
CA THR A 344 3.21 26.35 5.97
C THR A 344 4.58 26.17 5.31
N THR A 345 5.24 27.25 4.86
CA THR A 345 6.59 27.17 4.28
C THR A 345 7.66 26.82 5.33
N PHE A 346 7.44 27.15 6.60
CA PHE A 346 8.36 26.85 7.71
C PHE A 346 8.48 25.35 8.07
N ARG A 347 7.64 24.47 7.51
CA ARG A 347 7.67 23.00 7.74
C ARG A 347 8.40 22.19 6.66
N LYS A 348 9.06 22.84 5.69
CA LYS A 348 9.89 22.17 4.66
C LYS A 348 11.32 22.69 4.67
N THR A 349 12.08 22.37 5.70
CA THR A 349 13.55 22.46 5.67
C THR A 349 14.13 21.05 5.64
N ILE A 350 14.51 20.61 4.43
CA ILE A 350 15.40 19.47 4.21
C ILE A 350 16.81 19.91 4.65
N PRO A 351 17.60 19.07 5.35
CA PRO A 351 18.95 19.45 5.77
C PRO A 351 19.83 19.81 4.58
N LYS A 352 20.35 21.03 4.56
CA LYS A 352 21.38 21.48 3.62
C LYS A 352 22.73 20.97 4.11
N ASP A 353 23.10 19.75 3.73
CA ASP A 353 24.48 19.28 3.88
C ASP A 353 24.82 18.19 2.85
N LYS A 354 24.75 18.53 1.56
CA LYS A 354 25.59 17.93 0.51
C LYS A 354 25.82 18.96 -0.59
N ASN A 355 27.09 19.22 -0.92
CA ASN A 355 27.51 20.20 -1.90
C ASN A 355 26.95 19.84 -3.31
N PRO A 356 25.90 20.51 -3.81
CA PRO A 356 25.15 20.07 -5.00
C PRO A 356 26.00 20.05 -6.27
N SER A 357 27.06 20.86 -6.31
CA SER A 357 27.93 21.01 -7.45
C SER A 357 28.79 19.77 -7.70
N GLN A 358 29.23 19.07 -6.63
CA GLN A 358 30.06 17.87 -6.77
C GLN A 358 29.25 16.63 -7.15
N GLU A 359 28.01 16.49 -6.64
CA GLU A 359 27.13 15.38 -7.01
C GLU A 359 26.55 15.56 -8.43
N LEU A 360 26.25 16.81 -8.83
CA LEU A 360 25.83 17.11 -10.20
C LEU A 360 26.94 16.89 -11.23
N GLU A 361 28.20 17.22 -10.90
CA GLU A 361 29.36 16.90 -11.74
C GLU A 361 29.60 15.38 -11.82
N ARG A 362 29.52 14.67 -10.70
CA ARG A 362 29.64 13.20 -10.67
C ARG A 362 28.56 12.52 -11.51
N LEU A 363 27.30 12.96 -11.40
CA LEU A 363 26.17 12.41 -12.15
C LEU A 363 26.22 12.78 -13.64
N LYS A 364 26.71 13.98 -13.99
CA LYS A 364 26.99 14.36 -15.38
C LYS A 364 28.08 13.48 -15.98
N LEU A 365 29.15 13.19 -15.24
CA LEU A 365 30.24 12.32 -15.69
C LEU A 365 29.77 10.86 -15.92
N VAL A 366 28.94 10.33 -15.02
CA VAL A 366 28.34 8.97 -15.14
C VAL A 366 27.37 8.89 -16.32
N ASN A 367 26.53 9.91 -16.53
CA ASN A 367 25.62 9.95 -17.69
C ASN A 367 26.36 10.13 -19.02
N GLN A 368 27.45 10.89 -19.05
CA GLN A 368 28.27 11.04 -20.25
C GLN A 368 29.02 9.73 -20.59
N GLN A 369 29.42 8.96 -19.57
CA GLN A 369 29.99 7.61 -19.73
C GLN A 369 28.96 6.61 -20.27
N LEU A 370 27.74 6.59 -19.73
CA LEU A 370 26.68 5.67 -20.16
C LEU A 370 26.16 5.99 -21.58
N SER A 371 26.01 7.29 -21.90
CA SER A 371 25.59 7.73 -23.23
C SER A 371 26.65 7.44 -24.29
N GLY A 372 27.94 7.60 -23.96
CA GLY A 372 29.06 7.22 -24.83
C GLY A 372 29.19 5.70 -25.06
N GLN A 373 28.86 4.87 -24.06
CA GLN A 373 28.83 3.41 -24.20
C GLN A 373 27.67 2.93 -25.08
N LEU A 374 26.51 3.59 -25.00
CA LEU A 374 25.34 3.30 -25.84
C LEU A 374 25.59 3.66 -27.31
N ASP A 375 26.18 4.83 -27.58
CA ASP A 375 26.42 5.32 -28.93
C ASP A 375 27.56 4.55 -29.65
N ALA A 376 28.52 4.03 -28.89
CA ALA A 376 29.56 3.12 -29.38
C ALA A 376 29.01 1.72 -29.74
N LEU A 377 27.94 1.27 -29.06
CA LEU A 377 27.24 0.00 -29.34
C LEU A 377 26.36 0.09 -30.60
N TYR A 378 25.72 1.24 -30.85
CA TYR A 378 24.90 1.49 -32.04
C TYR A 378 25.72 1.69 -33.34
N LYS A 379 27.00 2.09 -33.24
CA LYS A 379 27.86 2.41 -34.40
C LYS A 379 28.95 1.35 -34.67
N SER A 380 28.96 0.24 -33.91
CA SER A 380 29.91 -0.86 -34.07
C SER A 380 29.61 -1.72 -35.30
N SER A 381 30.60 -1.95 -36.16
CA SER A 381 30.53 -2.77 -37.38
C SER A 381 30.68 -4.29 -37.13
N SER A 382 30.61 -4.73 -35.88
CA SER A 382 30.69 -6.14 -35.51
C SER A 382 29.32 -6.84 -35.62
N TRP A 383 29.23 -7.80 -36.54
CA TRP A 383 28.05 -8.64 -36.85
C TRP A 383 27.43 -9.41 -35.66
N ARG A 384 28.06 -9.40 -34.48
CA ARG A 384 27.59 -10.08 -33.26
C ARG A 384 26.66 -9.25 -32.37
N ILE A 385 26.49 -7.94 -32.63
CA ILE A 385 25.57 -7.07 -31.89
C ILE A 385 24.22 -6.89 -32.64
N THR A 386 24.17 -7.11 -33.95
CA THR A 386 23.00 -6.85 -34.81
C THR A 386 22.07 -8.06 -35.09
N ALA A 387 22.38 -9.27 -34.60
CA ALA A 387 21.58 -10.48 -34.80
C ALA A 387 20.45 -10.73 -33.75
N PRO A 388 20.62 -10.45 -32.44
CA PRO A 388 19.57 -10.70 -31.44
C PRO A 388 18.33 -9.83 -31.62
N LEU A 389 18.49 -8.62 -32.16
CA LEU A 389 17.38 -7.70 -32.46
C LEU A 389 16.60 -8.09 -33.74
N ARG A 390 17.19 -8.92 -34.62
CA ARG A 390 16.47 -9.53 -35.76
C ARG A 390 15.80 -10.86 -35.40
N GLY A 391 16.25 -11.55 -34.35
CA GLY A 391 15.69 -12.82 -33.86
C GLY A 391 14.30 -12.71 -33.21
N ILE A 392 13.90 -11.52 -32.77
CA ILE A 392 12.53 -11.25 -32.33
C ILE A 392 11.56 -11.31 -33.54
N ASN A 393 12.04 -11.02 -34.74
CA ASN A 393 11.25 -11.06 -35.97
C ASN A 393 11.15 -12.47 -36.59
N GLU A 394 11.94 -13.46 -36.16
CA GLU A 394 11.81 -14.86 -36.62
C GLU A 394 10.96 -15.73 -35.68
N HIS A 395 10.74 -15.33 -34.43
CA HIS A 395 9.88 -16.07 -33.50
C HIS A 395 8.37 -15.92 -33.83
N ILE A 396 8.01 -14.91 -34.61
CA ILE A 396 6.65 -14.66 -35.11
C ILE A 396 6.30 -15.54 -36.33
N ARG A 397 7.25 -16.21 -37.00
CA ARG A 397 6.96 -16.92 -38.28
C ARG A 397 7.02 -18.44 -38.28
N ARG A 398 7.09 -19.15 -37.14
CA ARG A 398 7.27 -20.63 -37.17
C ARG A 398 6.42 -21.53 -36.29
N LYS A 399 5.32 -21.10 -35.65
CA LYS A 399 4.35 -22.05 -35.07
C LYS A 399 2.89 -21.58 -35.10
N ILE A 400 2.29 -21.59 -36.28
CA ILE A 400 1.08 -22.38 -36.51
C ILE A 400 1.35 -23.16 -37.80
N ASP A 401 1.35 -24.49 -37.74
CA ASP A 401 0.66 -25.22 -38.82
C ASP A 401 -0.01 -26.51 -38.33
N VAL A 402 -1.27 -26.59 -38.74
CA VAL A 402 -2.28 -27.65 -38.76
C VAL A 402 -2.06 -28.95 -37.99
N HIS A 403 -2.92 -29.18 -37.00
CA HIS A 403 -3.91 -30.28 -36.95
C HIS A 403 -4.41 -30.37 -35.49
N GLY A 404 -5.60 -29.85 -35.24
CA GLY A 404 -6.23 -29.83 -33.92
C GLY A 404 -6.18 -31.19 -33.23
N LYS A 405 -5.42 -31.28 -32.14
CA LYS A 405 -5.56 -32.33 -31.13
C LYS A 405 -5.23 -31.75 -29.76
N ILE A 406 -6.22 -31.89 -28.89
CA ILE A 406 -6.21 -31.64 -27.46
C ILE A 406 -5.01 -32.35 -26.82
N TYR A 407 -4.19 -31.63 -26.05
CA TYR A 407 -3.19 -32.25 -25.18
C TYR A 407 -3.55 -32.05 -23.71
N LYS A 408 -3.85 -33.18 -23.07
CA LYS A 408 -3.79 -33.41 -21.63
C LYS A 408 -2.42 -33.01 -21.08
N THR A 409 -2.42 -32.55 -19.83
CA THR A 409 -1.30 -32.48 -18.88
C THR A 409 -0.05 -33.27 -19.29
N SER A 410 1.09 -32.59 -19.53
CA SER A 410 2.40 -33.25 -19.57
C SER A 410 3.58 -32.32 -19.24
N ASN A 411 4.28 -32.67 -18.15
CA ASN A 411 5.70 -32.46 -17.82
C ASN A 411 6.38 -31.11 -18.14
N ARG A 412 6.40 -30.21 -17.14
CA ARG A 412 7.39 -29.12 -17.06
C ARG A 412 8.81 -29.72 -16.92
N LYS A 413 9.73 -29.38 -17.83
CA LYS A 413 11.16 -29.69 -17.67
C LYS A 413 11.69 -29.02 -16.39
N ALA A 414 12.43 -29.76 -15.58
CA ALA A 414 13.07 -29.28 -14.37
C ALA A 414 14.04 -28.14 -14.74
N VAL A 415 13.95 -27.02 -14.02
CA VAL A 415 14.97 -25.97 -14.05
C VAL A 415 16.13 -26.48 -13.20
N ASP A 416 17.33 -26.58 -13.76
CA ASP A 416 18.54 -26.91 -13.01
C ASP A 416 18.83 -25.79 -12.01
N ILE A 417 18.61 -26.07 -10.73
CA ILE A 417 18.96 -25.16 -9.63
C ILE A 417 20.48 -25.29 -9.40
N LYS A 418 21.17 -24.25 -8.93
CA LYS A 418 22.57 -24.34 -8.44
C LYS A 418 22.66 -24.34 -6.90
N PRO A 419 23.72 -24.90 -6.29
CA PRO A 419 23.82 -24.94 -4.83
C PRO A 419 23.75 -23.55 -4.20
N GLY A 420 23.09 -23.42 -3.05
CA GLY A 420 22.89 -22.14 -2.37
C GLY A 420 21.45 -21.63 -2.38
N LEU A 421 21.25 -20.44 -1.83
CA LEU A 421 19.96 -19.76 -1.67
C LEU A 421 19.96 -18.45 -2.46
N ASP A 422 18.92 -18.21 -3.25
CA ASP A 422 18.68 -16.85 -3.71
C ASP A 422 17.92 -16.10 -2.61
N LEU A 423 18.61 -15.16 -1.96
CA LEU A 423 18.08 -14.33 -0.88
C LEU A 423 17.22 -13.16 -1.40
N GLY A 424 17.13 -12.97 -2.72
CA GLY A 424 16.30 -11.95 -3.35
C GLY A 424 16.74 -10.52 -3.01
N LEU A 425 18.05 -10.25 -3.05
CA LEU A 425 18.67 -8.98 -2.60
C LEU A 425 18.15 -7.70 -3.34
N ASP A 426 17.36 -7.85 -4.41
CA ASP A 426 16.69 -6.77 -5.15
C ASP A 426 15.28 -6.42 -4.66
N LEU A 427 14.69 -7.21 -3.75
CA LEU A 427 13.51 -6.78 -3.01
C LEU A 427 14.02 -6.01 -1.79
N GLU A 428 13.60 -4.76 -1.62
CA GLU A 428 13.77 -3.98 -0.39
C GLU A 428 13.35 -4.84 0.83
N CYS A 429 14.30 -5.60 1.37
CA CYS A 429 14.20 -6.31 2.63
C CYS A 429 14.47 -5.29 3.73
N GLY A 430 13.73 -4.19 3.73
CA GLY A 430 13.53 -3.42 4.94
C GLY A 430 12.71 -4.30 5.86
N GLY A 431 13.36 -4.94 6.83
CA GLY A 431 12.66 -5.51 7.98
C GLY A 431 11.74 -4.46 8.62
N PHE A 432 10.71 -4.92 9.33
CA PHE A 432 9.87 -4.04 10.14
C PHE A 432 10.73 -3.30 11.16
N GLY A 433 11.14 -2.07 10.83
CA GLY A 433 12.08 -1.29 11.63
C GLY A 433 13.51 -1.82 11.52
N LYS A 434 14.49 -0.92 11.44
CA LYS A 434 15.90 -1.28 11.60
C LYS A 434 16.13 -1.68 13.05
N HIS A 435 16.00 -2.98 13.34
CA HIS A 435 16.26 -3.56 14.66
C HIS A 435 17.54 -4.39 14.59
N ARG A 436 18.52 -4.09 15.46
CA ARG A 436 19.86 -4.73 15.45
C ARG A 436 19.79 -6.26 15.48
N SER A 437 18.91 -6.79 16.32
CA SER A 437 18.66 -8.23 16.50
C SER A 437 17.45 -8.75 15.68
N GLY A 438 16.98 -7.97 14.70
CA GLY A 438 15.80 -8.31 13.89
C GLY A 438 16.12 -9.27 12.74
N TRP A 439 15.18 -9.42 11.82
CA TRP A 439 15.32 -10.31 10.66
C TRP A 439 16.53 -9.99 9.77
N ASP A 440 16.98 -8.73 9.73
CA ASP A 440 18.20 -8.34 9.04
C ASP A 440 19.43 -9.10 9.56
N PHE A 441 19.48 -9.40 10.87
CA PHE A 441 20.54 -10.23 11.46
C PHE A 441 20.49 -11.66 10.93
N ALA A 442 19.29 -12.25 10.86
CA ALA A 442 19.08 -13.59 10.30
C ALA A 442 19.51 -13.65 8.83
N LEU A 443 19.09 -12.68 8.00
CA LEU A 443 19.49 -12.60 6.59
C LEU A 443 21.00 -12.42 6.41
N ASN A 444 21.62 -11.56 7.23
CA ASN A 444 23.08 -11.37 7.18
C ASN A 444 23.84 -12.65 7.51
N SER A 445 23.33 -13.48 8.44
CA SER A 445 23.95 -14.78 8.76
C SER A 445 23.90 -15.79 7.62
N LEU A 446 22.99 -15.60 6.65
CA LEU A 446 22.83 -16.44 5.46
C LEU A 446 23.53 -15.88 4.22
N LYS A 447 24.15 -14.70 4.29
CA LYS A 447 24.69 -13.98 3.14
C LYS A 447 25.68 -14.79 2.30
N ASP A 448 26.49 -15.62 2.94
CA ASP A 448 27.48 -16.47 2.26
C ASP A 448 26.85 -17.61 1.45
N LEU A 449 25.56 -17.92 1.71
CA LEU A 449 24.79 -18.88 0.93
C LEU A 449 24.17 -18.25 -0.32
N HIS A 450 24.32 -16.93 -0.52
CA HIS A 450 23.66 -16.24 -1.61
C HIS A 450 24.13 -16.74 -2.98
N ASN A 451 23.20 -17.29 -3.74
CA ASN A 451 23.38 -17.65 -5.13
C ASN A 451 22.11 -17.24 -5.92
N PRO A 452 22.19 -16.28 -6.85
CA PRO A 452 21.06 -15.89 -7.69
C PRO A 452 20.44 -17.02 -8.52
N GLU A 453 21.17 -18.11 -8.74
CA GLU A 453 20.69 -19.31 -9.45
C GLU A 453 20.29 -20.44 -8.48
N GLY A 454 20.31 -20.16 -7.18
CA GLY A 454 19.95 -21.09 -6.12
C GLY A 454 18.45 -21.21 -5.84
N LEU A 455 18.12 -21.95 -4.77
CA LEU A 455 16.76 -22.11 -4.30
C LEU A 455 16.23 -20.76 -3.79
N TYR A 456 15.09 -20.31 -4.31
CA TYR A 456 14.57 -18.99 -3.97
C TYR A 456 14.05 -18.95 -2.53
N MET A 457 14.49 -17.97 -1.74
CA MET A 457 14.07 -17.81 -0.35
C MET A 457 13.11 -16.64 -0.20
N VAL A 458 11.91 -16.93 0.29
CA VAL A 458 10.89 -15.94 0.62
C VAL A 458 11.00 -15.59 2.11
N SER A 459 11.55 -14.40 2.39
CA SER A 459 11.84 -13.91 3.76
C SER A 459 10.61 -13.79 4.67
N PHE A 460 9.46 -13.41 4.13
CA PHE A 460 8.20 -13.31 4.88
C PHE A 460 7.03 -13.66 3.97
N LEU A 461 6.40 -14.81 4.20
CA LEU A 461 5.19 -15.23 3.49
C LEU A 461 4.07 -14.21 3.68
N GLU A 462 3.95 -13.61 4.87
CA GLU A 462 2.98 -12.57 5.20
C GLU A 462 3.11 -11.35 4.29
N LYS A 463 4.36 -10.96 3.97
CA LYS A 463 4.62 -9.83 3.06
C LYS A 463 4.13 -10.12 1.64
N VAL A 464 4.28 -11.36 1.21
CA VAL A 464 3.96 -11.79 -0.16
C VAL A 464 2.46 -12.02 -0.34
N PHE A 465 1.82 -12.70 0.62
CA PHE A 465 0.46 -13.21 0.47
C PHE A 465 -0.60 -12.45 1.29
N LEU A 466 -0.22 -11.64 2.28
CA LEU A 466 -1.15 -10.87 3.13
C LEU A 466 -1.01 -9.35 2.95
N TRP A 467 0.22 -8.83 2.88
CA TRP A 467 0.47 -7.38 2.98
C TRP A 467 0.59 -6.62 1.65
N GLY A 468 0.40 -7.25 0.49
CA GLY A 468 0.46 -6.45 -0.75
C GLY A 468 0.52 -7.11 -2.13
N SER A 469 -0.01 -8.32 -2.39
CA SER A 469 -0.12 -8.79 -3.77
C SER A 469 -1.53 -9.22 -4.16
N PRO A 470 -2.20 -8.48 -5.07
CA PRO A 470 -3.42 -8.93 -5.74
C PRO A 470 -3.15 -9.77 -7.00
N LYS A 471 -1.89 -10.08 -7.29
CA LYS A 471 -1.44 -10.86 -8.45
C LYS A 471 -1.09 -12.31 -8.05
N PRO A 472 -1.18 -13.27 -8.98
CA PRO A 472 -0.58 -14.59 -8.80
C PRO A 472 0.91 -14.45 -8.50
N VAL A 473 1.33 -14.90 -7.32
CA VAL A 473 2.76 -14.99 -7.01
C VAL A 473 3.26 -16.31 -7.59
N ILE A 474 3.63 -16.26 -8.87
CA ILE A 474 4.25 -17.39 -9.55
C ILE A 474 5.74 -17.32 -9.25
N PHE A 475 6.23 -18.23 -8.42
CA PHE A 475 7.66 -18.43 -8.27
C PHE A 475 8.16 -19.25 -9.46
N PRO A 476 8.97 -18.67 -10.38
CA PRO A 476 9.36 -19.31 -11.64
C PRO A 476 10.33 -20.48 -11.46
N ARG A 477 10.76 -20.72 -10.21
CA ARG A 477 11.69 -21.78 -9.79
C ARG A 477 11.27 -22.29 -8.41
N PRO A 478 11.79 -23.44 -7.98
CA PRO A 478 11.52 -23.94 -6.65
C PRO A 478 11.98 -22.97 -5.56
N TRP A 479 11.23 -22.94 -4.46
CA TRP A 479 11.41 -21.94 -3.41
C TRP A 479 11.14 -22.50 -2.02
N ILE A 480 11.63 -21.81 -0.99
CA ILE A 480 11.33 -22.03 0.43
C ILE A 480 10.83 -20.74 1.05
N GLY A 481 9.99 -20.81 2.08
CA GLY A 481 9.41 -19.63 2.72
C GLY A 481 9.60 -19.60 4.22
N PHE A 482 9.55 -18.39 4.78
CA PHE A 482 9.54 -18.15 6.22
C PHE A 482 8.21 -17.50 6.64
N THR A 483 7.66 -17.95 7.77
CA THR A 483 6.49 -17.34 8.42
C THR A 483 6.76 -17.21 9.92
N HIS A 484 6.46 -16.04 10.47
CA HIS A 484 6.69 -15.69 11.87
C HIS A 484 5.38 -15.46 12.61
N ARG A 485 4.25 -15.63 11.93
CA ARG A 485 2.94 -15.29 12.45
C ARG A 485 2.20 -16.50 13.03
N PRO A 486 1.98 -16.55 14.35
CA PRO A 486 1.35 -17.69 14.98
C PRO A 486 -0.16 -17.73 14.70
N HIS A 487 -0.78 -18.86 15.01
CA HIS A 487 -2.14 -19.19 14.58
C HIS A 487 -3.23 -18.75 15.56
N ASN A 488 -2.92 -18.52 16.83
CA ASN A 488 -3.90 -18.19 17.87
C ASN A 488 -3.97 -16.68 18.15
N ILE A 489 -4.21 -15.89 17.10
CA ILE A 489 -4.33 -14.43 17.20
C ILE A 489 -5.76 -14.06 17.64
N PRO A 490 -5.95 -13.17 18.65
CA PRO A 490 -7.28 -12.87 19.16
C PRO A 490 -8.23 -12.30 18.09
N SER A 491 -9.52 -12.64 18.20
CA SER A 491 -10.54 -12.32 17.18
C SER A 491 -10.77 -10.82 16.93
N TRP A 492 -10.46 -9.98 17.92
CA TRP A 492 -10.55 -8.52 17.82
C TRP A 492 -9.32 -7.87 17.18
N PHE A 493 -8.27 -8.65 16.87
CA PHE A 493 -7.24 -8.19 15.95
C PHE A 493 -7.84 -8.06 14.53
N PRO A 494 -7.38 -7.09 13.71
CA PRO A 494 -7.90 -6.85 12.37
C PRO A 494 -7.95 -8.11 11.48
N GLU A 495 -8.98 -8.18 10.63
CA GLU A 495 -9.32 -9.36 9.83
C GLU A 495 -8.31 -9.66 8.72
N ASP A 496 -7.77 -8.63 8.07
CA ASP A 496 -6.66 -8.70 7.11
C ASP A 496 -5.41 -9.32 7.72
N MET A 497 -5.18 -9.06 9.01
CA MET A 497 -4.26 -9.85 9.78
C MET A 497 -4.86 -11.23 9.93
N ARG A 498 -5.94 -11.52 10.65
CA ARG A 498 -6.43 -12.91 10.92
C ARG A 498 -6.47 -13.91 9.73
N ARG A 499 -6.57 -13.49 8.47
CA ARG A 499 -6.44 -14.39 7.29
C ARG A 499 -5.13 -15.18 7.34
N LEU A 500 -5.25 -16.51 7.33
CA LEU A 500 -4.14 -17.40 6.97
C LEU A 500 -3.95 -17.35 5.45
N PHE A 501 -2.74 -17.69 4.99
CA PHE A 501 -2.44 -17.88 3.57
C PHE A 501 -3.44 -18.81 2.85
N PHE A 502 -4.10 -19.72 3.56
CA PHE A 502 -5.09 -20.66 3.02
C PHE A 502 -6.32 -19.99 2.39
N GLN A 503 -6.62 -18.74 2.76
CA GLN A 503 -7.71 -17.97 2.14
C GLN A 503 -7.25 -17.17 0.91
N ASN A 504 -5.95 -17.17 0.62
CA ASN A 504 -5.40 -16.55 -0.60
C ASN A 504 -5.54 -17.52 -1.77
N GLU A 505 -6.25 -17.10 -2.83
CA GLU A 505 -6.54 -17.93 -4.01
C GLU A 505 -5.27 -18.42 -4.75
N PHE A 506 -4.14 -17.73 -4.60
CA PHE A 506 -2.87 -18.06 -5.29
C PHE A 506 -1.93 -18.90 -4.45
N PHE A 507 -2.14 -18.98 -3.13
CA PHE A 507 -1.24 -19.73 -2.24
C PHE A 507 -1.22 -21.23 -2.57
N PRO A 508 -2.36 -21.91 -2.85
CA PRO A 508 -2.35 -23.30 -3.31
C PRO A 508 -1.55 -23.52 -4.59
N GLU A 509 -1.61 -22.59 -5.55
CA GLU A 509 -0.83 -22.67 -6.79
C GLU A 509 0.67 -22.49 -6.52
N ALA A 510 1.04 -21.52 -5.67
CA ALA A 510 2.42 -21.26 -5.29
C ALA A 510 3.07 -22.44 -4.54
N LEU A 511 2.29 -23.23 -3.79
CA LEU A 511 2.76 -24.43 -3.12
C LEU A 511 3.28 -25.50 -4.09
N SER A 512 2.84 -25.50 -5.35
CA SER A 512 3.28 -26.50 -6.36
C SER A 512 4.78 -26.48 -6.64
N SER A 513 5.45 -25.33 -6.43
CA SER A 513 6.91 -25.17 -6.54
C SER A 513 7.59 -24.96 -5.19
N CYS A 514 6.84 -24.98 -4.08
CA CYS A 514 7.39 -24.84 -2.75
C CYS A 514 8.06 -26.13 -2.29
N ARG A 515 9.29 -26.04 -1.76
CA ARG A 515 10.03 -27.17 -1.21
C ARG A 515 9.84 -27.35 0.29
N GLY A 516 9.37 -26.31 0.97
CA GLY A 516 9.06 -26.35 2.39
C GLY A 516 8.96 -24.96 3.00
N ILE A 517 8.37 -24.91 4.19
CA ILE A 517 8.20 -23.68 4.96
C ILE A 517 8.95 -23.80 6.29
N PHE A 518 9.67 -22.74 6.63
CA PHE A 518 10.29 -22.58 7.93
C PHE A 518 9.43 -21.68 8.82
N THR A 519 9.22 -22.14 10.06
CA THR A 519 8.71 -21.31 11.15
C THR A 519 9.83 -20.98 12.12
N LEU A 520 9.53 -20.16 13.13
CA LEU A 520 10.48 -19.79 14.19
C LEU A 520 10.11 -20.38 15.56
N SER A 521 9.18 -21.34 15.56
CA SER A 521 8.75 -22.14 16.72
C SER A 521 8.16 -23.47 16.25
N ARG A 522 8.46 -24.55 16.97
CA ARG A 522 7.84 -25.87 16.81
C ARG A 522 6.35 -25.82 17.07
N TYR A 523 5.90 -24.99 18.01
CA TYR A 523 4.46 -24.71 18.22
C TYR A 523 3.76 -24.35 16.89
N HIS A 524 4.32 -23.39 16.15
CA HIS A 524 3.74 -22.99 14.87
C HIS A 524 4.00 -24.01 13.75
N ALA A 525 5.16 -24.67 13.74
CA ALA A 525 5.47 -25.72 12.76
C ALA A 525 4.48 -26.88 12.84
N LYS A 526 4.16 -27.33 14.06
CA LYS A 526 3.19 -28.40 14.33
C LYS A 526 1.82 -28.05 13.78
N TYR A 527 1.34 -26.84 14.04
CA TYR A 527 0.08 -26.37 13.46
C TYR A 527 0.12 -26.41 11.93
N LEU A 528 1.12 -25.76 11.32
CA LEU A 528 1.22 -25.66 9.86
C LEU A 528 1.46 -27.00 9.17
N SER A 529 2.12 -27.96 9.82
CA SER A 529 2.33 -29.30 9.28
C SER A 529 1.04 -30.11 9.10
N HIS A 530 -0.02 -29.77 9.83
CA HIS A 530 -1.35 -30.36 9.61
C HIS A 530 -2.13 -29.66 8.51
N GLU A 531 -1.88 -28.35 8.31
CA GLU A 531 -2.61 -27.53 7.35
C GLU A 531 -2.00 -27.58 5.93
N LEU A 532 -0.71 -27.92 5.80
CA LEU A 532 0.03 -27.86 4.55
C LEU A 532 0.44 -29.24 4.03
N PRO A 533 0.29 -29.50 2.71
CA PRO A 533 0.73 -30.75 2.09
C PRO A 533 2.24 -30.76 1.77
N ILE A 534 3.04 -29.90 2.41
CA ILE A 534 4.48 -29.73 2.17
C ILE A 534 5.24 -29.80 3.51
N PRO A 535 6.56 -30.10 3.50
CA PRO A 535 7.34 -30.14 4.72
C PRO A 535 7.37 -28.76 5.43
N VAL A 536 7.20 -28.79 6.76
CA VAL A 536 7.32 -27.62 7.63
C VAL A 536 8.32 -27.94 8.73
N GLU A 537 9.32 -27.09 8.90
CA GLU A 537 10.33 -27.22 9.96
C GLU A 537 10.46 -25.90 10.74
N SER A 538 10.97 -25.97 11.96
CA SER A 538 11.22 -24.80 12.80
C SER A 538 12.72 -24.52 12.91
N LEU A 539 13.11 -23.26 12.83
CA LEU A 539 14.46 -22.80 13.17
C LEU A 539 14.41 -21.88 14.40
N ILE A 540 15.50 -21.85 15.17
CA ILE A 540 15.64 -20.91 16.29
C ILE A 540 16.06 -19.56 15.72
N HIS A 541 15.30 -18.50 16.01
CA HIS A 541 15.61 -17.16 15.49
C HIS A 541 16.93 -16.65 16.09
N PRO A 542 17.88 -16.19 15.27
CA PRO A 542 19.20 -15.80 15.74
C PRO A 542 19.21 -14.38 16.31
N THR A 543 20.16 -14.12 17.20
CA THR A 543 20.54 -12.79 17.70
C THR A 543 22.04 -12.77 18.02
N GLU A 544 22.59 -11.59 18.17
CA GLU A 544 23.91 -11.45 18.79
C GLU A 544 23.87 -11.79 20.29
N ILE A 545 24.99 -12.31 20.80
CA ILE A 545 25.23 -12.45 22.24
C ILE A 545 26.09 -11.26 22.66
N PRO A 546 25.53 -10.28 23.40
CA PRO A 546 26.29 -9.10 23.79
C PRO A 546 27.21 -9.39 24.98
N ASP A 547 28.32 -8.65 25.07
CA ASP A 547 29.20 -8.67 26.24
C ASP A 547 28.51 -8.08 27.48
N ASN A 548 27.66 -7.07 27.27
CA ASN A 548 26.87 -6.43 28.32
C ASN A 548 25.66 -7.31 28.69
N ILE A 549 25.90 -8.26 29.59
CA ILE A 549 24.86 -9.10 30.20
C ILE A 549 24.26 -8.44 31.44
N TRP A 550 23.12 -8.97 31.90
CA TRP A 550 22.43 -8.51 33.09
C TRP A 550 23.34 -8.51 34.31
N ASN A 551 23.31 -7.42 35.05
CA ASN A 551 24.21 -7.19 36.18
C ASN A 551 23.49 -7.46 37.51
N PRO A 552 23.80 -8.54 38.24
CA PRO A 552 23.15 -8.85 39.52
C PRO A 552 23.22 -7.73 40.57
N LYS A 553 24.16 -6.79 40.45
CA LYS A 553 24.24 -5.62 41.34
C LYS A 553 22.97 -4.76 41.31
N VAL A 554 22.15 -4.83 40.25
CA VAL A 554 20.86 -4.11 40.23
C VAL A 554 19.93 -4.52 41.35
N LEU A 555 20.06 -5.76 41.86
CA LEU A 555 19.28 -6.25 42.99
C LEU A 555 19.58 -5.51 44.30
N SER A 556 20.61 -4.67 44.39
CA SER A 556 20.83 -3.80 45.55
C SER A 556 20.06 -2.48 45.48
N ALA A 557 19.45 -2.14 44.35
CA ALA A 557 18.71 -0.90 44.19
C ALA A 557 17.48 -0.86 45.12
N GLN A 558 17.13 0.35 45.56
CA GLN A 558 15.93 0.57 46.37
C GLN A 558 14.66 0.29 45.54
N ARG A 559 14.68 0.67 44.26
CA ARG A 559 13.58 0.51 43.30
C ARG A 559 14.12 -0.13 42.04
N LEU A 560 13.62 -1.32 41.69
CA LEU A 560 14.06 -2.05 40.49
C LEU A 560 13.33 -1.50 39.24
N LYS A 561 13.96 -1.60 38.07
CA LYS A 561 13.33 -1.20 36.80
C LYS A 561 12.59 -2.38 36.20
N LEU A 562 11.33 -2.17 35.83
CA LEU A 562 10.51 -3.16 35.13
C LEU A 562 10.17 -2.63 33.73
N VAL A 563 10.60 -3.33 32.69
CA VAL A 563 10.53 -2.83 31.31
C VAL A 563 9.63 -3.72 30.45
N GLN A 564 8.59 -3.14 29.87
CA GLN A 564 7.83 -3.76 28.77
C GLN A 564 8.38 -3.24 27.44
N VAL A 565 8.66 -4.14 26.49
CA VAL A 565 9.22 -3.78 25.17
C VAL A 565 8.32 -4.23 24.04
N GLY A 566 7.98 -3.31 23.13
CA GLY A 566 7.32 -3.61 21.86
C GLY A 566 5.79 -3.70 21.95
N TRP A 567 5.15 -4.01 20.82
CA TRP A 567 3.68 -3.94 20.68
C TRP A 567 3.05 -5.15 19.99
N TRP A 568 3.78 -5.87 19.13
CA TRP A 568 3.21 -6.99 18.39
C TRP A 568 2.79 -8.14 19.33
N LEU A 569 1.53 -8.58 19.23
CA LEU A 569 0.87 -9.65 20.01
C LEU A 569 1.06 -9.59 21.54
N ARG A 570 1.24 -8.37 22.07
CA ARG A 570 1.33 -8.09 23.51
C ARG A 570 0.03 -7.50 24.03
N LYS A 571 -0.31 -7.79 25.28
CA LYS A 571 -1.30 -7.02 26.05
C LYS A 571 -0.67 -5.68 26.42
N LEU A 572 -0.95 -4.64 25.65
CA LEU A 572 -0.26 -3.34 25.72
C LEU A 572 -0.53 -2.63 27.05
N HIS A 573 -1.61 -2.99 27.74
CA HIS A 573 -1.99 -2.42 29.02
C HIS A 573 -1.46 -3.20 30.24
N GLY A 574 -0.86 -4.39 30.04
CA GLY A 574 -0.47 -5.28 31.13
C GLY A 574 0.45 -4.62 32.18
N ILE A 575 1.45 -3.84 31.75
CA ILE A 575 2.38 -3.16 32.67
C ILE A 575 1.67 -2.18 33.63
N PHE A 576 0.61 -1.51 33.16
CA PHE A 576 -0.18 -0.59 33.99
C PHE A 576 -1.12 -1.34 34.93
N MET A 577 -1.50 -2.57 34.58
CA MET A 577 -2.40 -3.41 35.38
C MET A 577 -1.70 -4.13 36.53
N LEU A 578 -0.36 -4.21 36.54
CA LEU A 578 0.38 -4.78 37.67
C LEU A 578 0.12 -3.98 38.96
N PRO A 579 -0.45 -4.60 40.02
CA PRO A 579 -0.86 -3.89 41.22
C PRO A 579 0.34 -3.50 42.11
N GLY A 580 0.36 -2.25 42.58
CA GLY A 580 1.38 -1.77 43.52
C GLY A 580 2.83 -1.88 43.02
N GLY A 581 3.79 -1.56 43.90
CA GLY A 581 5.17 -2.02 43.76
C GLY A 581 6.23 -0.93 43.67
N ASP A 582 7.30 -1.13 44.45
CA ASP A 582 8.56 -0.39 44.47
C ASP A 582 9.39 -0.65 43.20
N TYR A 583 8.76 -0.51 42.02
CA TYR A 583 9.37 -0.69 40.70
C TYR A 583 9.16 0.54 39.83
N GLU A 584 10.21 0.97 39.15
CA GLU A 584 10.10 1.98 38.10
C GLU A 584 9.65 1.27 36.82
N LYS A 585 8.37 1.43 36.48
CA LYS A 585 7.79 0.80 35.30
C LYS A 585 8.10 1.65 34.07
N ILE A 586 8.67 1.03 33.04
CA ILE A 586 9.04 1.67 31.78
C ILE A 586 8.39 0.88 30.65
N TYR A 587 7.65 1.57 29.79
CA TYR A 587 7.10 0.97 28.59
C TYR A 587 7.80 1.54 27.35
N LEU A 588 8.68 0.74 26.77
CA LEU A 588 9.37 1.04 25.52
C LEU A 588 8.50 0.65 24.32
N THR A 589 7.84 1.64 23.71
CA THR A 589 6.98 1.44 22.54
C THR A 589 6.94 2.67 21.65
N LYS A 590 6.76 2.49 20.34
CA LYS A 590 6.71 3.60 19.39
C LYS A 590 5.28 4.15 19.33
N ARG A 591 5.02 5.21 20.09
CA ARG A 591 3.74 5.95 20.06
C ARG A 591 3.65 6.81 18.81
N ASN A 592 2.45 7.24 18.43
CA ASN A 592 2.20 8.06 17.22
C ASN A 592 2.46 7.30 15.90
N VAL A 593 2.26 5.99 15.91
CA VAL A 593 2.35 5.11 14.73
C VAL A 593 1.05 4.32 14.62
N GLU A 594 0.40 4.46 13.47
CA GLU A 594 -1.01 4.13 13.24
C GLU A 594 -1.46 2.73 13.69
N PRO A 595 -0.71 1.62 13.53
CA PRO A 595 -1.11 0.34 14.12
C PRO A 595 -1.00 0.29 15.65
N VAL A 596 0.05 0.86 16.24
CA VAL A 596 0.31 0.78 17.69
C VAL A 596 -0.74 1.54 18.48
N ASP A 597 -1.04 2.77 18.07
CA ASP A 597 -2.04 3.60 18.75
C ASP A 597 -3.45 3.01 18.63
N ARG A 598 -3.75 2.38 17.47
CA ARG A 598 -5.02 1.68 17.25
C ARG A 598 -5.19 0.50 18.21
N PHE A 599 -4.21 -0.40 18.32
CA PHE A 599 -4.29 -1.54 19.24
C PHE A 599 -4.36 -1.10 20.68
N PHE A 600 -3.58 -0.08 21.03
CA PHE A 600 -3.61 0.51 22.35
C PHE A 600 -5.01 1.06 22.67
N HIS A 601 -5.65 1.76 21.74
CA HIS A 601 -7.01 2.26 21.95
C HIS A 601 -8.05 1.12 22.06
N ILE A 602 -8.00 0.12 21.17
CA ILE A 602 -8.95 -1.01 21.18
C ILE A 602 -8.89 -1.77 22.51
N GLU A 603 -7.69 -2.14 22.96
CA GLU A 603 -7.51 -2.86 24.22
C GLU A 603 -7.95 -2.00 25.42
N LYS A 604 -7.60 -0.70 25.43
CA LYS A 604 -8.03 0.24 26.46
C LYS A 604 -9.55 0.27 26.62
N GLU A 605 -10.27 0.45 25.52
CA GLU A 605 -11.74 0.51 25.54
C GLU A 605 -12.35 -0.82 25.97
N TYR A 606 -11.76 -1.95 25.56
CA TYR A 606 -12.18 -3.27 26.01
C TYR A 606 -12.03 -3.44 27.53
N LEU A 607 -10.90 -3.02 28.11
CA LEU A 607 -10.65 -3.11 29.54
C LEU A 607 -11.53 -2.15 30.35
N LYS A 608 -11.71 -0.91 29.87
CA LYS A 608 -12.61 0.09 30.48
C LYS A 608 -14.04 -0.39 30.57
N ARG A 609 -14.58 -0.98 29.48
CA ARG A 609 -15.95 -1.53 29.45
C ARG A 609 -16.17 -2.66 30.46
N ARG A 610 -15.10 -3.35 30.86
CA ARG A 610 -15.14 -4.41 31.88
C ARG A 610 -14.85 -3.92 33.29
N GLY A 611 -14.63 -2.61 33.49
CA GLY A 611 -14.26 -2.05 34.79
C GLY A 611 -12.86 -2.45 35.27
N LEU A 612 -11.99 -2.93 34.37
CA LEU A 612 -10.65 -3.43 34.69
C LEU A 612 -9.56 -2.37 34.54
N PHE A 613 -9.90 -1.17 34.04
CA PHE A 613 -8.92 -0.12 33.75
C PHE A 613 -9.47 1.28 34.01
N VAL A 614 -8.67 2.12 34.68
CA VAL A 614 -8.94 3.55 34.92
C VAL A 614 -7.78 4.41 34.43
N GLU A 615 -8.05 5.64 34.01
CA GLU A 615 -7.06 6.49 33.33
C GLU A 615 -5.81 6.77 34.18
N SER A 616 -5.97 6.91 35.49
CA SER A 616 -4.87 7.14 36.45
C SER A 616 -3.87 5.97 36.51
N MET A 617 -4.20 4.79 35.98
CA MET A 617 -3.24 3.68 35.89
C MET A 617 -2.07 4.00 34.95
N TYR A 618 -2.24 4.92 33.98
CA TYR A 618 -1.13 5.35 33.12
C TYR A 618 -0.04 6.10 33.88
N ASP A 619 -0.38 6.75 35.00
CA ASP A 619 0.59 7.46 35.85
C ASP A 619 1.58 6.50 36.54
N SER A 620 1.31 5.18 36.49
CA SER A 620 2.16 4.16 37.09
C SER A 620 3.39 3.77 36.27
N ALA A 621 3.48 4.17 34.99
CA ALA A 621 4.62 3.81 34.13
C ALA A 621 5.05 4.94 33.18
N ILE A 622 6.35 5.00 32.93
CA ILE A 622 6.97 5.95 32.00
C ILE A 622 6.95 5.34 30.60
N ILE A 623 6.27 5.98 29.66
CA ILE A 623 6.28 5.57 28.25
C ILE A 623 7.47 6.23 27.57
N VAL A 624 8.36 5.41 27.00
CA VAL A 624 9.56 5.86 26.30
C VAL A 624 9.43 5.44 24.83
N ASP A 625 9.68 6.38 23.93
CA ASP A 625 9.76 6.13 22.49
C ASP A 625 11.08 5.39 22.13
N PHE A 626 11.46 5.38 20.86
CA PHE A 626 12.69 4.74 20.40
C PHE A 626 13.95 5.29 21.11
N ILE A 627 14.81 4.38 21.59
CA ILE A 627 16.12 4.70 22.17
C ILE A 627 17.25 4.06 21.34
N PRO A 628 18.46 4.65 21.33
CA PRO A 628 19.64 4.08 20.68
C PRO A 628 20.02 2.70 21.23
N ASN A 629 20.72 1.87 20.44
CA ASN A 629 21.05 0.47 20.78
C ASN A 629 21.88 0.33 22.06
N ASP A 630 22.85 1.22 22.29
CA ASP A 630 23.69 1.23 23.49
C ASP A 630 22.88 1.58 24.75
N VAL A 631 21.93 2.50 24.62
CA VAL A 631 20.98 2.85 25.69
C VAL A 631 20.03 1.70 25.96
N TYR A 632 19.57 1.01 24.91
CA TYR A 632 18.74 -0.18 25.01
C TYR A 632 19.45 -1.34 25.71
N ASP A 633 20.72 -1.59 25.36
CA ASP A 633 21.55 -2.62 25.99
C ASP A 633 21.71 -2.36 27.48
N ASN A 634 22.00 -1.11 27.86
CA ASN A 634 22.10 -0.71 29.25
C ASN A 634 20.76 -0.81 29.99
N LEU A 635 19.65 -0.50 29.33
CA LEU A 635 18.32 -0.63 29.92
C LEU A 635 18.01 -2.09 30.23
N LEU A 636 18.19 -2.99 29.26
CA LEU A 636 17.94 -4.43 29.44
C LEU A 636 18.90 -5.07 30.45
N SER A 637 20.17 -4.69 30.47
CA SER A 637 21.13 -5.27 31.41
C SER A 637 20.95 -4.77 32.85
N SER A 638 20.12 -3.75 33.06
CA SER A 638 19.84 -3.16 34.37
C SER A 638 18.37 -3.19 34.80
N SER A 639 17.53 -3.97 34.12
CA SER A 639 16.09 -4.08 34.40
C SER A 639 15.62 -5.52 34.44
N ILE A 640 14.38 -5.73 34.87
CA ILE A 640 13.63 -6.96 34.66
C ILE A 640 12.67 -6.69 33.49
N VAL A 641 12.56 -7.63 32.56
CA VAL A 641 11.62 -7.51 31.44
C VAL A 641 10.26 -8.04 31.86
N PHE A 642 9.20 -7.36 31.47
CA PHE A 642 7.83 -7.81 31.63
C PHE A 642 7.16 -7.96 30.27
N LEU A 643 6.55 -9.12 30.03
CA LEU A 643 5.76 -9.39 28.83
C LEU A 643 4.47 -10.09 29.21
N ASP A 644 3.36 -9.58 28.70
CA ASP A 644 2.09 -10.29 28.69
C ASP A 644 1.66 -10.49 27.24
N LEU A 645 1.58 -11.74 26.81
CA LEU A 645 1.43 -12.11 25.40
C LEU A 645 0.06 -12.74 25.13
N TYR A 646 -0.54 -12.39 23.99
CA TYR A 646 -1.70 -13.10 23.46
C TYR A 646 -1.28 -14.41 22.77
N ASP A 647 -0.21 -14.36 21.99
CA ASP A 647 0.41 -15.49 21.30
C ASP A 647 1.85 -15.15 20.90
N SER A 648 2.65 -16.11 20.44
CA SER A 648 4.01 -15.86 19.93
C SER A 648 4.51 -16.88 18.90
N SER A 649 5.60 -16.53 18.22
CA SER A 649 6.45 -17.47 17.48
C SER A 649 7.87 -17.30 18.01
N ALA A 650 8.73 -16.56 17.31
CA ALA A 650 9.92 -15.96 17.90
C ALA A 650 9.60 -14.55 18.42
N ASN A 651 9.83 -14.31 19.72
CA ASN A 651 9.69 -12.98 20.31
C ASN A 651 11.08 -12.38 20.57
N ASN A 652 11.41 -11.29 19.86
CA ASN A 652 12.71 -10.62 20.01
C ASN A 652 13.02 -10.25 21.46
N ALA A 653 12.04 -9.75 22.23
CA ALA A 653 12.29 -9.36 23.62
C ALA A 653 12.65 -10.57 24.50
N ILE A 654 12.11 -11.76 24.20
CA ILE A 654 12.49 -13.00 24.89
C ILE A 654 13.90 -13.42 24.49
N ILE A 655 14.16 -13.48 23.18
CA ILE A 655 15.45 -13.90 22.60
C ILE A 655 16.59 -13.00 23.08
N GLU A 656 16.38 -11.69 23.07
CA GLU A 656 17.38 -10.70 23.48
C GLU A 656 17.64 -10.71 24.99
N SER A 657 16.62 -11.07 25.78
CA SER A 657 16.76 -11.25 27.21
C SER A 657 17.48 -12.54 27.56
N ILE A 658 17.25 -13.64 26.83
CA ILE A 658 18.07 -14.86 26.93
C ILE A 658 19.53 -14.55 26.62
N ALA A 659 19.79 -13.83 25.51
CA ALA A 659 21.15 -13.48 25.11
C ALA A 659 21.89 -12.68 26.19
N ARG A 660 21.18 -11.71 26.81
CA ARG A 660 21.68 -10.84 27.90
C ARG A 660 21.54 -11.46 29.27
N THR A 661 20.95 -12.65 29.42
CA THR A 661 20.63 -13.26 30.73
C THR A 661 19.76 -12.36 31.62
N THR A 662 18.94 -11.51 31.01
CA THR A 662 18.02 -10.59 31.69
C THR A 662 16.78 -11.36 32.15
N PRO A 663 16.43 -11.36 33.45
CA PRO A 663 15.20 -11.98 33.93
C PRO A 663 13.95 -11.40 33.25
N ILE A 664 13.04 -12.28 32.85
CA ILE A 664 11.82 -11.97 32.11
C ILE A 664 10.62 -12.53 32.86
N LEU A 665 9.70 -11.68 33.27
CA LEU A 665 8.41 -12.07 33.81
C LEU A 665 7.41 -12.21 32.66
N VAL A 666 6.94 -13.42 32.38
CA VAL A 666 6.13 -13.71 31.18
C VAL A 666 5.09 -14.81 31.43
N ASN A 667 3.95 -14.76 30.75
CA ASN A 667 2.95 -15.83 30.81
C ASN A 667 3.40 -17.09 30.02
N PRO A 668 3.12 -18.32 30.51
CA PRO A 668 3.68 -19.57 29.99
C PRO A 668 2.96 -20.06 28.72
N LEU A 669 3.11 -19.35 27.59
CA LEU A 669 2.61 -19.82 26.30
C LEU A 669 3.52 -20.91 25.72
N GLU A 670 2.98 -21.90 25.00
CA GLU A 670 3.78 -22.95 24.33
C GLU A 670 5.03 -22.44 23.56
N PRO A 671 4.94 -21.41 22.68
CA PRO A 671 6.11 -20.88 21.99
C PRO A 671 7.10 -20.16 22.93
N VAL A 672 6.65 -19.68 24.10
CA VAL A 672 7.52 -19.09 25.13
C VAL A 672 8.26 -20.19 25.86
N ILE A 673 7.55 -21.25 26.27
CA ILE A 673 8.12 -22.46 26.90
C ILE A 673 9.16 -23.11 25.99
N GLU A 674 8.95 -23.09 24.69
CA GLU A 674 9.93 -23.60 23.73
C GLU A 674 11.30 -22.90 23.81
N TYR A 675 11.31 -21.58 24.07
CA TYR A 675 12.53 -20.80 24.17
C TYR A 675 13.08 -20.76 25.60
N LEU A 676 12.23 -20.70 26.62
CA LEU A 676 12.67 -20.52 28.01
C LEU A 676 12.76 -21.83 28.80
N GLY A 677 12.15 -22.91 28.34
CA GLY A 677 12.07 -24.20 29.06
C GLY A 677 10.85 -24.29 29.98
N GLU A 678 10.45 -25.51 30.33
CA GLU A 678 9.29 -25.77 31.22
C GLU A 678 9.56 -25.29 32.65
N ASP A 679 10.80 -25.42 33.12
CA ASP A 679 11.21 -25.07 34.49
C ASP A 679 11.63 -23.60 34.67
N TYR A 680 11.29 -22.72 33.72
CA TYR A 680 11.70 -21.32 33.81
C TYR A 680 11.03 -20.61 35.01
N PRO A 681 11.80 -19.98 35.94
CA PRO A 681 11.26 -19.61 37.26
C PRO A 681 10.23 -18.46 37.24
N LEU A 682 10.29 -17.57 36.25
CA LEU A 682 9.47 -16.35 36.19
C LEU A 682 8.26 -16.44 35.26
N TYR A 683 7.72 -17.64 35.06
CA TYR A 683 6.36 -17.76 34.57
C TYR A 683 5.34 -17.22 35.57
N TYR A 684 4.24 -16.63 35.09
CA TYR A 684 3.13 -16.22 35.94
C TYR A 684 1.77 -16.52 35.28
N ASN A 685 0.75 -16.72 36.11
CA ASN A 685 -0.63 -16.98 35.69
C ASN A 685 -1.60 -15.86 36.10
N SER A 686 -1.20 -14.99 37.03
CA SER A 686 -1.93 -13.78 37.40
C SER A 686 -0.98 -12.59 37.67
N TYR A 687 -1.51 -11.37 37.67
CA TYR A 687 -0.70 -10.18 37.97
C TYR A 687 -0.25 -10.12 39.44
N GLU A 688 -0.99 -10.75 40.34
CA GLU A 688 -0.61 -10.90 41.74
C GLU A 688 0.61 -11.82 41.88
N GLU A 689 0.58 -13.00 41.26
CA GLU A 689 1.74 -13.91 41.21
C GLU A 689 2.95 -13.22 40.57
N ALA A 690 2.71 -12.47 39.48
CA ALA A 690 3.75 -11.69 38.81
C ALA A 690 4.44 -10.71 39.79
N VAL A 691 3.66 -10.00 40.60
CA VAL A 691 4.17 -9.06 41.59
C VAL A 691 4.88 -9.78 42.74
N GLU A 692 4.36 -10.91 43.23
CA GLU A 692 5.04 -11.72 44.26
C GLU A 692 6.43 -12.16 43.80
N LYS A 693 6.53 -12.68 42.57
CA LYS A 693 7.82 -13.10 41.99
C LYS A 693 8.78 -11.95 41.75
N LEU A 694 8.28 -10.76 41.42
CA LEU A 694 9.14 -9.57 41.28
C LEU A 694 9.80 -9.17 42.60
N HIS A 695 9.14 -9.39 43.74
CA HIS A 695 9.67 -9.04 45.08
C HIS A 695 10.72 -10.03 45.59
N ASP A 696 10.78 -11.23 45.02
CA ASP A 696 11.76 -12.26 45.39
C ASP A 696 13.10 -12.02 44.66
N ARG A 697 14.01 -11.30 45.34
CA ARG A 697 15.37 -11.02 44.80
C ARG A 697 16.19 -12.29 44.60
N SER A 698 15.97 -13.33 45.39
CA SER A 698 16.66 -14.61 45.24
C SER A 698 16.21 -15.31 43.97
N LEU A 699 14.89 -15.33 43.71
CA LEU A 699 14.31 -15.89 42.48
C LEU A 699 14.78 -15.14 41.23
N LEU A 700 14.90 -13.80 41.29
CA LEU A 700 15.44 -13.01 40.17
C LEU A 700 16.91 -13.37 39.87
N LEU A 701 17.72 -13.58 40.90
CA LEU A 701 19.12 -14.01 40.75
C LEU A 701 19.21 -15.44 40.19
N GLU A 702 18.39 -16.35 40.71
CA GLU A 702 18.28 -17.72 40.20
C GLU A 702 17.88 -17.73 38.72
N THR A 703 16.94 -16.87 38.33
CA THR A 703 16.50 -16.76 36.93
C THR A 703 17.61 -16.25 36.02
N HIS A 704 18.42 -15.30 36.48
CA HIS A 704 19.60 -14.86 35.74
C HIS A 704 20.59 -16.02 35.53
N GLU A 705 20.91 -16.78 36.58
CA GLU A 705 21.81 -17.94 36.47
C GLU A 705 21.19 -19.07 35.62
N TYR A 706 19.88 -19.25 35.64
CA TYR A 706 19.16 -20.15 34.73
C TYR A 706 19.39 -19.74 33.28
N LEU A 707 19.12 -18.48 32.92
CA LEU A 707 19.27 -17.99 31.55
C LEU A 707 20.72 -18.02 31.06
N LYS A 708 21.68 -17.83 31.96
CA LYS A 708 23.11 -17.92 31.65
C LYS A 708 23.54 -19.33 31.24
N ASN A 709 22.94 -20.35 31.85
CA ASN A 709 23.27 -21.75 31.64
C ASN A 709 22.30 -22.49 30.70
N CYS A 710 21.22 -21.84 30.25
CA CYS A 710 20.23 -22.49 29.40
C CYS A 710 20.79 -22.83 27.99
N ASP A 711 20.51 -24.04 27.52
CA ASP A 711 21.02 -24.56 26.24
C ASP A 711 20.69 -23.68 25.05
N ILE A 712 19.49 -23.09 25.06
CA ILE A 712 18.97 -22.26 23.96
C ILE A 712 19.86 -21.05 23.70
N ARG A 713 20.54 -20.50 24.71
CA ARG A 713 21.43 -19.34 24.58
C ARG A 713 22.58 -19.62 23.61
N SER A 714 23.12 -20.83 23.61
CA SER A 714 24.16 -21.26 22.67
C SER A 714 23.66 -21.41 21.22
N LYS A 715 22.34 -21.58 21.05
CA LYS A 715 21.66 -21.80 19.77
C LYS A 715 21.19 -20.50 19.10
N LEU A 716 21.35 -19.36 19.76
CA LEU A 716 20.95 -18.05 19.23
C LEU A 716 21.95 -17.48 18.21
N SER A 717 23.12 -18.08 18.00
CA SER A 717 24.11 -17.54 17.07
C SER A 717 23.67 -17.63 15.60
N GLY A 718 24.10 -16.67 14.78
CA GLY A 718 23.90 -16.74 13.33
C GLY A 718 24.49 -18.00 12.70
N ASP A 719 25.63 -18.48 13.22
CA ASP A 719 26.26 -19.73 12.77
C ASP A 719 25.39 -20.97 13.07
N TYR A 720 24.76 -21.01 14.25
CA TYR A 720 23.83 -22.09 14.59
C TYR A 720 22.59 -22.05 13.70
N PHE A 721 22.02 -20.86 13.46
CA PHE A 721 20.88 -20.68 12.56
C PHE A 721 21.21 -21.14 11.13
N ARG A 722 22.32 -20.68 10.56
CA ARG A 722 22.82 -21.11 9.24
C ARG A 722 23.03 -22.61 9.21
N SER A 723 23.71 -23.17 10.21
CA SER A 723 23.99 -24.61 10.27
C SER A 723 22.73 -25.45 10.39
N SER A 724 21.73 -24.97 11.14
CA SER A 724 20.44 -25.64 11.30
C SER A 724 19.65 -25.63 9.99
N LEU A 725 19.64 -24.50 9.27
CA LEU A 725 19.05 -24.42 7.93
C LEU A 725 19.71 -25.41 6.97
N LEU A 726 21.04 -25.45 6.92
CA LEU A 726 21.78 -26.34 6.02
C LEU A 726 21.56 -27.82 6.33
N LYS A 727 21.28 -28.17 7.59
CA LYS A 727 21.00 -29.54 8.05
C LYS A 727 19.52 -29.94 7.93
N SER A 728 18.61 -28.99 7.74
CA SER A 728 17.17 -29.25 7.61
C SER A 728 16.87 -30.24 6.48
N GLU A 729 15.79 -31.01 6.62
CA GLU A 729 15.35 -31.89 5.54
C GLU A 729 14.88 -31.09 4.33
N ILE A 730 14.19 -29.97 4.57
CA ILE A 730 13.74 -29.03 3.53
C ILE A 730 14.93 -28.62 2.65
N TYR A 731 16.03 -28.16 3.24
CA TYR A 731 17.20 -27.74 2.47
C TYR A 731 17.93 -28.94 1.85
N THR A 732 18.23 -29.99 2.61
CA THR A 732 19.02 -31.12 2.12
C THR A 732 18.32 -31.91 1.01
N LYS A 733 16.99 -32.14 1.09
CA LYS A 733 16.21 -32.77 0.01
C LYS A 733 16.13 -31.88 -1.21
N SER A 734 16.03 -30.57 -1.02
CA SER A 734 16.09 -29.62 -2.12
C SER A 734 17.43 -29.75 -2.85
N GLN A 735 18.55 -29.82 -2.12
CA GLN A 735 19.92 -29.93 -2.66
C GLN A 735 20.29 -31.34 -3.20
N LYS A 736 19.64 -32.43 -2.76
CA LYS A 736 19.97 -33.80 -3.24
C LYS A 736 19.45 -34.13 -4.65
N ASN A 737 18.40 -33.44 -5.12
CA ASN A 737 17.92 -33.57 -6.49
C ASN A 737 18.91 -33.04 -7.55
N PHE A 738 20.09 -32.57 -7.13
CA PHE A 738 21.17 -32.07 -7.97
C PHE A 738 22.20 -33.13 -8.36
N HIS A 739 22.30 -34.23 -7.62
CA HIS A 739 23.35 -35.25 -7.82
C HIS A 739 22.84 -36.55 -8.47
N GLN A 740 21.58 -36.60 -8.90
CA GLN A 740 20.98 -37.75 -9.58
C GLN A 740 20.45 -37.45 -10.99
N GLN A 741 20.88 -36.35 -11.62
CA GLN A 741 20.63 -36.10 -13.05
C GLN A 741 21.95 -36.07 -13.83
#